data_AF-A0A145VRY4-F1
#
_entry.id   AF-A0A145VRY4-F1
#
_cell.length_a   1.000
_cell.length_b   1.000
_cell.length_c   1.000
_cell.angle_alpha   90.00
_cell.angle_beta   90.00
_cell.angle_gamma   90.00
#
_symmetry.space_group_name_H-M   'P 1'
#
loop_
_entity.id
_entity.type
_entity.pdbx_description
1 polymer ?
#
loop_
_entity_poly.entity_id
_entity_poly.type
_entity_poly.pdbx_seq_one_letter_code
_entity_poly.pdbx_strand_id
1 'polypeptide(L)'
;MNEGSPSPAISAALARNLTTARNERGMTLGGLAESSGVADSILSGIEWGKQTPTIELVSRLANALGVSFGCLLQSTDHPVAVSENGVQVTLIDRQDTPRIIETYLMDLCPSATRYAGGHPDGVEEQITVLSGVLTAGPREAPSRLIPGQSLRFRADGPHIYRSGSNPVRASVTVIYPEHKHDDPTVFDVSLPWPDDGEDWRIVGKLLERAHIEVQNGVDMRRILFTGCPLDQDDAIENLEQYVLEHRRKKGSNALQVHVLQHPLPGLCVLWRGKRLSPLNKDNSHTAWGTAYRMAQMAADNTAFPALDPITRAELMQIAGTGPTLHAALAAEALTLHGLPSTPSGISCKDPAIRSRPRTGDGILFEDRIDVDAYEAYELVHPAYARQVLALAGALQRAGVSPRARLLDIGTGPGLPLEMLLQLMPSLQVTALDPSETAFRHLQKRFSGHPGVTMLQCGIDSFENTGPVFDSAISVGASHHLDTALFFRATADTLADGASFVVSDEMIAPFRTVEERQLNLVAHHLHYVADTLVPIPYALLSSEEGEVVRAFRRHVPVCLSLATARLPGALSYVRDLFKIVDKIPLPEPVSHPLMAFYRFHILELQALVAGLDYEVEQKTYAQRLVALADTEGFSCVHHQRLYKTQGNGEWDAGTHLFTFRKQ
;
A
#
# COMPACT_ATOMS: atom_id res chain seq x y z
N MET A 1 -29.17 25.39 37.08
CA MET A 1 -28.05 24.92 37.93
C MET A 1 -27.99 23.40 37.86
N ASN A 2 -27.27 22.86 36.87
CA ASN A 2 -26.04 22.06 36.99
C ASN A 2 -25.81 21.50 35.57
N GLU A 3 -25.16 22.27 34.70
CA GLU A 3 -24.66 21.73 33.43
C GLU A 3 -23.58 20.72 33.81
N GLY A 4 -23.91 19.43 33.68
CA GLY A 4 -23.12 18.34 34.19
C GLY A 4 -21.75 18.30 33.52
N SER A 5 -20.71 18.50 34.30
CA SER A 5 -19.36 18.08 33.96
C SER A 5 -19.41 16.61 33.50
N PRO A 6 -18.76 16.24 32.38
CA PRO A 6 -18.86 14.90 31.83
C PRO A 6 -18.36 13.85 32.82
N SER A 7 -18.95 12.65 32.77
CA SER A 7 -18.35 11.50 33.43
C SER A 7 -16.97 11.23 32.79
N PRO A 8 -15.87 11.19 33.56
CA PRO A 8 -14.51 10.93 33.06
C PRO A 8 -14.39 9.65 32.20
N ALA A 9 -15.32 8.70 32.36
CA ALA A 9 -15.37 7.45 31.63
C ALA A 9 -15.79 7.59 30.14
N ILE A 10 -16.64 8.58 29.79
CA ILE A 10 -17.14 8.81 28.42
C ILE A 10 -15.99 9.30 27.53
N SER A 11 -15.25 10.31 28.01
CA SER A 11 -14.10 10.86 27.29
C SER A 11 -12.97 9.83 27.15
N ALA A 12 -12.80 8.93 28.12
CA ALA A 12 -11.76 7.90 28.07
C ALA A 12 -12.06 6.79 27.05
N ALA A 13 -13.31 6.32 26.92
CA ALA A 13 -13.66 5.30 25.95
C ALA A 13 -13.49 5.80 24.51
N LEU A 14 -14.01 6.99 24.23
CA LEU A 14 -13.82 7.65 22.94
C LEU A 14 -12.34 7.89 22.64
N ALA A 15 -11.58 8.43 23.59
CA ALA A 15 -10.15 8.68 23.42
C ALA A 15 -9.40 7.40 23.00
N ARG A 16 -9.64 6.30 23.71
CA ARG A 16 -9.05 4.99 23.39
C ARG A 16 -9.48 4.52 22.00
N ASN A 17 -10.78 4.51 21.71
CA ASN A 17 -11.28 3.99 20.44
C ASN A 17 -10.83 4.83 19.25
N LEU A 18 -10.78 6.15 19.41
CA LEU A 18 -10.23 7.07 18.41
C LEU A 18 -8.76 6.77 18.17
N THR A 19 -7.97 6.64 19.24
CA THR A 19 -6.53 6.31 19.15
C THR A 19 -6.33 4.95 18.49
N THR A 20 -7.09 3.93 18.88
CA THR A 20 -7.04 2.58 18.31
C THR A 20 -7.42 2.60 16.84
N ALA A 21 -8.57 3.16 16.46
CA ALA A 21 -9.03 3.21 15.08
C ALA A 21 -8.07 4.01 14.19
N ARG A 22 -7.53 5.12 14.69
CA ARG A 22 -6.52 5.92 14.00
C ARG A 22 -5.23 5.13 13.80
N ASN A 23 -4.73 4.46 14.83
CA ASN A 23 -3.52 3.65 14.75
C ASN A 23 -3.70 2.41 13.86
N GLU A 24 -4.85 1.75 13.92
CA GLU A 24 -5.21 0.62 13.03
C GLU A 24 -5.29 1.03 11.56
N ARG A 25 -5.58 2.30 11.30
CA ARG A 25 -5.49 2.88 9.96
C ARG A 25 -4.12 3.38 9.59
N GLY A 26 -3.15 3.37 10.50
CA GLY A 26 -1.87 4.01 10.23
C GLY A 26 -2.00 5.53 10.01
N MET A 27 -3.08 6.16 10.48
CA MET A 27 -3.29 7.60 10.37
C MET A 27 -2.58 8.35 11.50
N THR A 28 -2.00 9.50 11.21
CA THR A 28 -1.41 10.41 12.19
C THR A 28 -2.48 11.34 12.73
N LEU A 29 -2.19 12.07 13.80
CA LEU A 29 -3.14 13.06 14.32
C LEU A 29 -3.41 14.14 13.25
N GLY A 30 -2.35 14.62 12.59
CA GLY A 30 -2.43 15.61 11.50
C GLY A 30 -3.16 15.10 10.27
N GLY A 31 -2.90 13.86 9.83
CA GLY A 31 -3.65 13.31 8.70
C GLY A 31 -5.11 12.99 9.03
N LEU A 32 -5.43 12.65 10.29
CA LEU A 32 -6.83 12.64 10.75
C LEU A 32 -7.43 14.05 10.78
N ALA A 33 -6.69 15.07 11.18
CA ALA A 33 -7.15 16.47 11.17
C ALA A 33 -7.50 16.94 9.76
N GLU A 34 -6.62 16.69 8.81
CA GLU A 34 -6.80 17.03 7.40
C GLU A 34 -8.00 16.30 6.79
N SER A 35 -8.06 14.97 6.95
CA SER A 35 -9.14 14.14 6.38
C SER A 35 -10.50 14.39 7.02
N SER A 36 -10.54 14.68 8.34
CA SER A 36 -11.79 14.97 9.04
C SER A 36 -12.19 16.44 8.98
N GLY A 37 -11.26 17.35 8.66
CA GLY A 37 -11.37 18.81 8.74
C GLY A 37 -11.49 19.34 10.18
N VAL A 38 -11.02 18.59 11.17
CA VAL A 38 -11.07 18.92 12.60
C VAL A 38 -9.69 19.43 13.03
N ALA A 39 -9.64 20.53 13.79
CA ALA A 39 -8.36 21.08 14.22
C ALA A 39 -7.56 20.11 15.11
N ASP A 40 -6.24 20.03 14.94
CA ASP A 40 -5.33 19.18 15.73
C ASP A 40 -5.47 19.37 17.24
N SER A 41 -5.69 20.61 17.67
CA SER A 41 -5.89 20.94 19.09
C SER A 41 -7.16 20.30 19.68
N ILE A 42 -8.21 20.14 18.87
CA ILE A 42 -9.45 19.48 19.25
C ILE A 42 -9.22 17.97 19.28
N LEU A 43 -8.59 17.39 18.25
CA LEU A 43 -8.26 15.96 18.20
C LEU A 43 -7.39 15.53 19.37
N SER A 44 -6.30 16.26 19.61
CA SER A 44 -5.44 16.05 20.78
C SER A 44 -6.26 16.13 22.06
N GLY A 45 -7.08 17.17 22.19
CA GLY A 45 -8.00 17.31 23.33
C GLY A 45 -8.93 16.11 23.53
N ILE A 46 -9.41 15.48 22.45
CA ILE A 46 -10.23 14.26 22.51
C ILE A 46 -9.38 13.06 22.94
N GLU A 47 -8.22 12.81 22.34
CA GLU A 47 -7.32 11.70 22.70
C GLU A 47 -6.79 11.79 24.14
N TRP A 48 -6.66 12.99 24.69
CA TRP A 48 -6.34 13.22 26.11
C TRP A 48 -7.55 13.15 27.05
N GLY A 49 -8.75 12.90 26.52
CA GLY A 49 -10.01 12.87 27.28
C GLY A 49 -10.46 14.22 27.84
N LYS A 50 -9.89 15.32 27.34
CA LYS A 50 -10.13 16.71 27.79
C LYS A 50 -11.25 17.41 27.03
N GLN A 51 -11.71 16.87 25.92
CA GLN A 51 -12.79 17.42 25.10
C GLN A 51 -13.99 16.47 25.07
N THR A 52 -15.19 17.03 25.15
CA THR A 52 -16.44 16.31 24.91
C THR A 52 -16.87 16.59 23.48
N PRO A 53 -16.83 15.62 22.56
CA PRO A 53 -17.21 15.90 21.19
C PRO A 53 -18.72 16.04 21.05
N THR A 54 -19.15 16.74 20.00
CA THR A 54 -20.54 16.72 19.56
C THR A 54 -20.84 15.47 18.74
N ILE A 55 -22.13 15.21 18.47
CA ILE A 55 -22.55 14.09 17.60
C ILE A 55 -21.95 14.29 16.21
N GLU A 56 -22.01 15.52 15.69
CA GLU A 56 -21.42 15.88 14.41
C GLU A 56 -19.91 15.61 14.36
N LEU A 57 -19.18 15.96 15.43
CA LEU A 57 -17.74 15.75 15.49
C LEU A 57 -17.39 14.26 15.47
N VAL A 58 -18.04 13.43 16.28
CA VAL A 58 -17.80 11.97 16.26
C VAL A 58 -18.14 11.38 14.89
N SER A 59 -19.20 11.86 14.23
CA SER A 59 -19.57 11.41 12.89
C SER A 59 -18.50 11.75 11.85
N ARG A 60 -17.95 12.97 11.87
CA ARG A 60 -16.84 13.37 10.99
C ARG A 60 -15.59 12.53 11.21
N LEU A 61 -15.24 12.25 12.47
CA LEU A 61 -14.10 11.40 12.80
C LEU A 61 -14.33 9.95 12.35
N ALA A 62 -15.50 9.39 12.59
CA ALA A 62 -15.85 8.04 12.15
C ALA A 62 -15.79 7.92 10.63
N ASN A 63 -16.29 8.92 9.89
CA ASN A 63 -16.23 8.96 8.43
C ASN A 63 -14.80 9.07 7.90
N ALA A 64 -13.98 9.95 8.46
CA ALA A 64 -12.56 10.07 8.10
C ALA A 64 -11.79 8.78 8.40
N LEU A 65 -12.06 8.19 9.56
CA LEU A 65 -11.59 6.88 9.97
C LEU A 65 -12.39 5.73 9.35
N GLY A 66 -13.26 5.98 8.36
CA GLY A 66 -14.18 5.03 7.72
C GLY A 66 -14.57 3.81 8.57
N VAL A 67 -14.89 4.07 9.83
CA VAL A 67 -15.48 3.14 10.79
C VAL A 67 -16.89 3.61 11.06
N SER A 68 -17.74 2.74 11.59
CA SER A 68 -19.08 3.14 11.97
C SER A 68 -19.06 4.06 13.20
N PHE A 69 -20.09 4.89 13.37
CA PHE A 69 -20.20 5.84 14.48
C PHE A 69 -20.07 5.16 15.86
N GLY A 70 -20.70 3.99 16.03
CA GLY A 70 -20.63 3.22 17.26
C GLY A 70 -19.24 2.63 17.56
N CYS A 71 -18.36 2.52 16.58
CA CYS A 71 -16.98 2.02 16.79
C CYS A 71 -16.23 2.94 17.75
N LEU A 72 -16.43 4.25 17.58
CA LEU A 72 -15.82 5.26 18.45
C LEU A 72 -16.48 5.33 19.83
N LEU A 73 -17.72 4.85 19.97
CA LEU A 73 -18.49 4.91 21.22
C LEU A 73 -18.54 3.59 22.01
N GLN A 74 -17.92 2.53 21.50
CA GLN A 74 -17.96 1.22 22.14
C GLN A 74 -17.23 1.23 23.49
N SER A 75 -17.83 0.62 24.51
CA SER A 75 -17.27 0.58 25.86
C SER A 75 -17.74 -0.67 26.59
N THR A 76 -16.82 -1.34 27.28
CA THR A 76 -17.08 -2.55 28.07
C THR A 76 -17.65 -2.23 29.45
N ASP A 77 -17.43 -1.01 29.95
CA ASP A 77 -17.69 -0.66 31.35
C ASP A 77 -19.07 0.00 31.49
N HIS A 78 -19.36 0.99 30.62
CA HIS A 78 -20.60 1.77 30.63
C HIS A 78 -20.98 2.26 29.23
N PRO A 79 -22.29 2.36 28.90
CA PRO A 79 -22.75 2.95 27.65
C PRO A 79 -22.25 4.40 27.48
N VAL A 80 -21.66 4.71 26.33
CA VAL A 80 -21.18 6.07 26.01
C VAL A 80 -22.33 6.84 25.36
N ALA A 81 -22.65 8.01 25.92
CA ALA A 81 -23.64 8.91 25.38
C ALA A 81 -22.99 10.19 24.85
N VAL A 82 -23.40 10.63 23.66
CA VAL A 82 -22.97 11.89 23.03
C VAL A 82 -24.19 12.80 22.91
N SER A 83 -24.01 14.08 23.25
CA SER A 83 -25.11 15.04 23.26
C SER A 83 -24.77 16.28 22.44
N GLU A 84 -25.77 16.83 21.76
CA GLU A 84 -25.67 18.05 20.97
C GLU A 84 -27.05 18.71 20.85
N ASN A 85 -27.15 20.01 21.18
CA ASN A 85 -28.35 20.84 20.98
C ASN A 85 -29.66 20.22 21.47
N GLY A 86 -29.65 19.61 22.67
CA GLY A 86 -30.82 18.97 23.26
C GLY A 86 -31.18 17.60 22.67
N VAL A 87 -30.27 16.99 21.91
CA VAL A 87 -30.35 15.61 21.45
C VAL A 87 -29.23 14.81 22.08
N GLN A 88 -29.53 13.65 22.65
CA GLN A 88 -28.57 12.71 23.21
C GLN A 88 -28.73 11.36 22.52
N VAL A 89 -27.61 10.77 22.10
CA VAL A 89 -27.55 9.42 21.53
C VAL A 89 -26.66 8.53 22.39
N THR A 90 -27.14 7.34 22.70
CA THR A 90 -26.41 6.34 23.50
C THR A 90 -26.37 5.04 22.73
N LEU A 91 -25.19 4.49 22.45
CA LEU A 91 -25.07 3.16 21.82
C LEU A 91 -25.55 2.10 22.82
N ILE A 92 -26.59 1.34 22.46
CA ILE A 92 -27.14 0.25 23.29
C ILE A 92 -26.60 -1.11 22.85
N ASP A 93 -26.56 -1.34 21.54
CA ASP A 93 -26.16 -2.62 20.96
C ASP A 93 -25.36 -2.40 19.68
N ARG A 94 -24.42 -3.30 19.43
CA ARG A 94 -23.62 -3.34 18.21
C ARG A 94 -23.38 -4.80 17.84
N GLN A 95 -23.69 -5.13 16.60
CA GLN A 95 -23.38 -6.42 15.98
C GLN A 95 -22.51 -6.15 14.77
N ASP A 96 -21.41 -6.88 14.63
CA ASP A 96 -20.46 -6.67 13.53
C ASP A 96 -20.69 -7.64 12.36
N THR A 97 -21.37 -8.77 12.59
CA THR A 97 -21.55 -9.84 11.60
C THR A 97 -23.01 -10.30 11.53
N PRO A 98 -23.56 -10.64 10.34
CA PRO A 98 -22.94 -10.60 9.00
C PRO A 98 -22.81 -9.19 8.40
N ARG A 99 -23.40 -8.18 9.05
CA ARG A 99 -23.24 -6.74 8.75
C ARG A 99 -23.17 -5.96 10.04
N ILE A 100 -22.58 -4.77 9.98
CA ILE A 100 -22.59 -3.84 11.10
C ILE A 100 -24.02 -3.33 11.31
N ILE A 101 -24.58 -3.61 12.48
CA ILE A 101 -25.87 -3.10 12.94
C ILE A 101 -25.62 -2.41 14.28
N GLU A 102 -25.97 -1.13 14.36
CA GLU A 102 -25.81 -0.33 15.57
C GLU A 102 -27.17 0.15 16.04
N THR A 103 -27.52 -0.11 17.30
CA THR A 103 -28.78 0.36 17.88
C THR A 103 -28.51 1.40 18.95
N TYR A 104 -29.14 2.56 18.81
CA TYR A 104 -29.00 3.71 19.68
C TYR A 104 -30.29 4.02 20.43
N LEU A 105 -30.16 4.45 21.68
CA LEU A 105 -31.21 5.18 22.38
C LEU A 105 -31.03 6.66 22.07
N MET A 106 -32.05 7.27 21.46
CA MET A 106 -32.07 8.70 21.17
C MET A 106 -33.08 9.40 22.07
N ASP A 107 -32.61 10.39 22.82
CA ASP A 107 -33.41 11.28 23.65
C ASP A 107 -33.40 12.69 23.04
N LEU A 108 -34.59 13.27 22.83
CA LEU A 108 -34.74 14.66 22.37
C LEU A 108 -35.47 15.47 23.44
N CYS A 109 -34.87 16.58 23.87
CA CYS A 109 -35.52 17.60 24.67
C CYS A 109 -36.71 18.22 23.93
N PRO A 110 -37.66 18.87 24.62
CA PRO A 110 -38.72 19.63 23.98
C PRO A 110 -38.20 20.64 22.94
N SER A 111 -38.85 20.69 21.77
CA SER A 111 -38.51 21.58 20.65
C SER A 111 -37.10 21.40 20.08
N ALA A 112 -36.39 20.34 20.42
CA ALA A 112 -35.09 20.01 19.85
C ALA A 112 -35.25 19.58 18.40
N THR A 113 -34.33 20.03 17.55
CA THR A 113 -34.24 19.64 16.14
C THR A 113 -32.80 19.29 15.82
N ARG A 114 -32.59 18.11 15.26
CA ARG A 114 -31.30 17.67 14.70
C ARG A 114 -31.42 17.50 13.20
N TYR A 115 -30.54 18.18 12.48
CA TYR A 115 -30.28 17.94 11.06
C TYR A 115 -29.04 17.07 10.94
N ALA A 116 -29.15 15.98 10.19
CA ALA A 116 -28.04 15.09 9.91
C ALA A 116 -27.65 15.22 8.44
N GLY A 117 -26.35 15.13 8.16
CA GLY A 117 -25.86 14.83 6.81
C GLY A 117 -26.29 13.44 6.35
N GLY A 118 -25.87 13.07 5.14
CA GLY A 118 -25.96 11.69 4.68
C GLY A 118 -24.90 10.82 5.37
N HIS A 119 -25.29 9.62 5.80
CA HIS A 119 -24.36 8.57 6.19
C HIS A 119 -23.62 8.03 4.95
N PRO A 120 -22.61 7.14 5.13
CA PRO A 120 -21.99 6.44 4.00
C PRO A 120 -23.01 5.76 3.08
N ASP A 121 -22.62 5.61 1.81
CA ASP A 121 -23.47 5.05 0.77
C ASP A 121 -24.02 3.66 1.16
N GLY A 122 -25.30 3.40 0.92
CA GLY A 122 -25.89 2.10 1.26
C GLY A 122 -26.37 1.94 2.73
N VAL A 123 -26.14 2.91 3.63
CA VAL A 123 -26.65 2.87 5.02
C VAL A 123 -28.16 3.12 5.13
N GLU A 124 -28.86 2.34 5.95
CA GLU A 124 -30.28 2.55 6.27
C GLU A 124 -30.48 2.81 7.76
N GLU A 125 -31.55 3.52 8.09
CA GLU A 125 -32.01 3.66 9.47
C GLU A 125 -33.40 3.09 9.66
N GLN A 126 -33.61 2.48 10.82
CA GLN A 126 -34.91 2.10 11.34
C GLN A 126 -35.13 2.77 12.69
N ILE A 127 -36.07 3.70 12.76
CA ILE A 127 -36.46 4.40 13.98
C ILE A 127 -37.69 3.74 14.56
N THR A 128 -37.76 3.57 15.89
CA THR A 128 -38.95 3.16 16.64
C THR A 128 -39.17 4.10 17.80
N VAL A 129 -40.33 4.77 17.86
CA VAL A 129 -40.64 5.71 18.94
C VAL A 129 -41.05 4.95 20.19
N LEU A 130 -40.37 5.21 21.31
CA LEU A 130 -40.63 4.58 22.61
C LEU A 130 -41.54 5.46 23.47
N SER A 131 -41.36 6.79 23.42
CA SER A 131 -42.24 7.78 24.06
C SER A 131 -42.19 9.13 23.35
N GLY A 132 -43.25 9.94 23.52
CA GLY A 132 -43.37 11.24 22.86
C GLY A 132 -43.81 11.16 21.39
N VAL A 133 -43.70 12.28 20.66
CA VAL A 133 -44.05 12.38 19.23
C VAL A 133 -42.82 12.88 18.46
N LEU A 134 -42.32 12.05 17.54
CA LEU A 134 -41.14 12.34 16.74
C LEU A 134 -41.54 12.72 15.32
N THR A 135 -40.93 13.74 14.74
CA THR A 135 -40.91 13.94 13.29
C THR A 135 -39.53 13.53 12.77
N ALA A 136 -39.44 12.50 11.93
CA ALA A 136 -38.16 12.00 11.44
C ALA A 136 -38.21 11.40 10.02
N GLY A 137 -37.04 11.19 9.41
CA GLY A 137 -36.88 10.62 8.07
C GLY A 137 -36.12 11.54 7.11
N PRO A 138 -36.17 11.26 5.79
CA PRO A 138 -35.52 12.09 4.77
C PRO A 138 -35.94 13.56 4.91
N ARG A 139 -34.97 14.48 4.80
CA ARG A 139 -35.21 15.92 5.06
C ARG A 139 -36.32 16.51 4.17
N GLU A 140 -36.42 16.01 2.94
CA GLU A 140 -37.43 16.42 1.95
C GLU A 140 -38.84 15.88 2.24
N ALA A 141 -38.96 14.77 2.98
CA ALA A 141 -40.22 14.09 3.24
C ALA A 141 -40.25 13.45 4.65
N PRO A 142 -40.21 14.25 5.72
CA PRO A 142 -40.21 13.72 7.08
C PRO A 142 -41.59 13.19 7.48
N SER A 143 -41.60 12.11 8.26
CA SER A 143 -42.81 11.46 8.78
C SER A 143 -43.02 11.75 10.26
N ARG A 144 -44.28 11.93 10.66
CA ARG A 144 -44.66 12.07 12.07
C ARG A 144 -44.98 10.69 12.67
N LEU A 145 -44.30 10.34 13.76
CA LEU A 145 -44.35 9.05 14.43
C LEU A 145 -44.81 9.22 15.89
N ILE A 146 -45.66 8.30 16.36
CA ILE A 146 -46.13 8.19 17.75
C ILE A 146 -45.56 6.92 18.42
N PRO A 147 -45.67 6.75 19.75
CA PRO A 147 -45.08 5.59 20.43
C PRO A 147 -45.58 4.26 19.86
N GLY A 148 -44.67 3.31 19.67
CA GLY A 148 -44.92 2.01 19.05
C GLY A 148 -44.85 2.00 17.52
N GLN A 149 -44.75 3.17 16.85
CA GLN A 149 -44.55 3.24 15.40
C GLN A 149 -43.07 3.24 15.03
N SER A 150 -42.79 2.71 13.84
CA SER A 150 -41.46 2.67 13.27
C SER A 150 -41.41 3.27 11.86
N LEU A 151 -40.24 3.75 11.46
CA LEU A 151 -39.94 4.23 10.11
C LEU A 151 -38.60 3.66 9.68
N ARG A 152 -38.54 3.05 8.49
CA ARG A 152 -37.28 2.66 7.85
C ARG A 152 -37.04 3.50 6.60
N PHE A 153 -35.84 4.02 6.43
CA PHE A 153 -35.48 4.86 5.29
C PHE A 153 -33.99 4.77 4.96
N ARG A 154 -33.65 5.15 3.71
CA ARG A 154 -32.28 5.33 3.23
C ARG A 154 -31.66 6.54 3.94
N ALA A 155 -30.58 6.34 4.69
CA ALA A 155 -29.96 7.37 5.52
C ALA A 155 -28.63 7.89 4.97
N ASP A 156 -28.24 7.43 3.78
CA ASP A 156 -27.15 7.97 2.95
C ASP A 156 -27.44 9.37 2.37
N GLY A 157 -28.66 9.87 2.54
CA GLY A 157 -29.06 11.25 2.28
C GLY A 157 -29.33 12.08 3.55
N PRO A 158 -29.40 13.43 3.44
CA PRO A 158 -29.72 14.30 4.57
C PRO A 158 -31.08 13.97 5.20
N HIS A 159 -31.12 13.89 6.53
CA HIS A 159 -32.31 13.51 7.28
C HIS A 159 -32.49 14.35 8.57
N ILE A 160 -33.67 14.27 9.19
CA ILE A 160 -34.06 15.11 10.32
C ILE A 160 -34.64 14.30 11.47
N TYR A 161 -34.45 14.79 12.70
CA TYR A 161 -35.17 14.35 13.90
C TYR A 161 -35.67 15.59 14.63
N ARG A 162 -36.96 15.66 14.94
CA ARG A 162 -37.55 16.82 15.62
C ARG A 162 -38.60 16.39 16.63
N SER A 163 -38.45 16.87 17.85
CA SER A 163 -39.48 16.75 18.90
C SER A 163 -40.48 17.91 18.83
N GLY A 164 -41.69 17.66 19.32
CA GLY A 164 -42.69 18.70 19.56
C GLY A 164 -42.46 19.40 20.90
N SER A 165 -43.55 19.82 21.55
CA SER A 165 -43.50 20.49 22.86
C SER A 165 -43.13 19.57 24.04
N ASN A 166 -43.03 18.26 23.81
CA ASN A 166 -42.73 17.25 24.82
C ASN A 166 -41.43 16.52 24.46
N PRO A 167 -40.68 16.00 25.47
CA PRO A 167 -39.51 15.19 25.19
C PRO A 167 -39.90 13.91 24.45
N VAL A 168 -38.96 13.37 23.69
CA VAL A 168 -39.12 12.16 22.88
C VAL A 168 -37.99 11.19 23.22
N ARG A 169 -38.33 9.90 23.33
CA ARG A 169 -37.36 8.81 23.35
C ARG A 169 -37.63 7.86 22.20
N ALA A 170 -36.61 7.52 21.44
CA ALA A 170 -36.69 6.59 20.32
C ALA A 170 -35.51 5.61 20.32
N SER A 171 -35.74 4.41 19.80
CA SER A 171 -34.68 3.51 19.36
C SER A 171 -34.35 3.83 17.91
N VAL A 172 -33.08 3.98 17.56
CA VAL A 172 -32.60 4.21 16.20
C VAL A 172 -31.60 3.12 15.86
N THR A 173 -31.97 2.23 14.94
CA THR A 173 -31.09 1.17 14.44
C THR A 173 -30.50 1.60 13.10
N VAL A 174 -29.18 1.75 13.05
CA VAL A 174 -28.40 2.02 11.84
C VAL A 174 -27.91 0.70 11.28
N ILE A 175 -28.22 0.43 10.02
CA ILE A 175 -27.88 -0.80 9.31
C ILE A 175 -26.92 -0.42 8.20
N TYR A 176 -25.65 -0.78 8.38
CA TYR A 176 -24.65 -0.59 7.34
C TYR A 176 -24.82 -1.70 6.29
N PRO A 177 -24.59 -1.40 5.00
CA PRO A 177 -24.65 -2.43 3.97
C PRO A 177 -23.60 -3.51 4.30
N GLU A 178 -23.92 -4.77 3.98
CA GLU A 178 -22.88 -5.80 3.97
C GLU A 178 -21.77 -5.32 3.04
N HIS A 179 -20.52 -5.44 3.50
CA HIS A 179 -19.40 -5.30 2.60
C HIS A 179 -19.56 -6.37 1.52
N LYS A 180 -19.99 -5.97 0.33
CA LYS A 180 -20.18 -6.83 -0.86
C LYS A 180 -18.84 -7.27 -1.45
N HIS A 181 -17.97 -7.82 -0.61
CA HIS A 181 -16.65 -8.29 -1.01
C HIS A 181 -16.74 -9.58 -1.84
N ASP A 182 -17.82 -10.34 -1.66
CA ASP A 182 -17.94 -11.73 -2.13
C ASP A 182 -19.14 -11.97 -3.06
N ASP A 183 -19.90 -10.93 -3.42
CA ASP A 183 -20.97 -11.08 -4.41
C ASP A 183 -20.35 -11.50 -5.75
N PRO A 184 -20.90 -12.51 -6.44
CA PRO A 184 -20.45 -12.87 -7.78
C PRO A 184 -20.46 -11.65 -8.69
N THR A 185 -19.29 -11.35 -9.25
CA THR A 185 -19.06 -10.23 -10.15
C THR A 185 -19.21 -10.70 -11.59
N VAL A 186 -19.21 -9.75 -12.53
CA VAL A 186 -19.20 -10.06 -13.97
C VAL A 186 -17.96 -10.85 -14.42
N PHE A 187 -16.93 -10.94 -13.58
CA PHE A 187 -15.69 -11.66 -13.83
C PHE A 187 -15.73 -13.12 -13.35
N ASP A 188 -16.79 -13.52 -12.65
CA ASP A 188 -16.86 -14.80 -11.93
C ASP A 188 -17.65 -15.86 -12.69
N VAL A 189 -17.17 -17.09 -12.60
CA VAL A 189 -17.86 -18.31 -13.03
C VAL A 189 -17.88 -19.27 -11.85
N SER A 190 -19.08 -19.63 -11.39
CA SER A 190 -19.25 -20.60 -10.30
C SER A 190 -19.50 -22.00 -10.83
N LEU A 191 -18.84 -23.00 -10.24
CA LEU A 191 -18.99 -24.42 -10.55
C LEU A 191 -19.09 -25.24 -9.26
N PRO A 192 -19.73 -26.42 -9.27
CA PRO A 192 -19.50 -27.42 -8.25
C PRO A 192 -18.01 -27.78 -8.15
N TRP A 193 -17.57 -28.21 -6.97
CA TRP A 193 -16.23 -28.79 -6.81
C TRP A 193 -16.06 -30.01 -7.72
N PRO A 194 -14.93 -30.14 -8.44
CA PRO A 194 -14.72 -31.26 -9.35
C PRO A 194 -14.47 -32.57 -8.60
N ASP A 195 -15.32 -33.57 -8.82
CA ASP A 195 -15.26 -34.88 -8.15
C ASP A 195 -14.46 -35.92 -8.94
N ASP A 196 -14.45 -35.80 -10.28
CA ASP A 196 -13.80 -36.76 -11.18
C ASP A 196 -13.02 -36.13 -12.35
N GLY A 197 -12.41 -36.98 -13.17
CA GLY A 197 -11.59 -36.54 -14.31
C GLY A 197 -12.36 -35.80 -15.42
N GLU A 198 -13.67 -36.02 -15.56
CA GLU A 198 -14.50 -35.26 -16.50
C GLU A 198 -14.76 -33.84 -16.00
N ASP A 199 -15.04 -33.67 -14.70
CA ASP A 199 -15.18 -32.34 -14.09
C ASP A 199 -13.88 -31.53 -14.23
N TRP A 200 -12.74 -32.14 -13.94
CA TRP A 200 -11.43 -31.50 -14.14
C TRP A 200 -11.14 -31.14 -15.61
N ARG A 201 -11.71 -31.88 -16.57
CA ARG A 201 -11.64 -31.54 -18.00
C ARG A 201 -12.49 -30.31 -18.32
N ILE A 202 -13.62 -30.11 -17.65
CA ILE A 202 -14.46 -28.90 -17.78
C ILE A 202 -13.73 -27.69 -17.20
N VAL A 203 -13.15 -27.82 -16.01
CA VAL A 203 -12.30 -26.79 -15.39
C VAL A 203 -11.19 -26.38 -16.35
N GLY A 204 -10.54 -27.35 -17.00
CA GLY A 204 -9.50 -27.09 -17.99
C GLY A 204 -9.99 -26.24 -19.16
N LYS A 205 -11.15 -26.56 -19.74
CA LYS A 205 -11.75 -25.76 -20.85
C LYS A 205 -12.12 -24.35 -20.42
N LEU A 206 -12.65 -24.18 -19.21
CA LEU A 206 -12.99 -22.85 -18.68
C LEU A 206 -11.73 -22.03 -18.39
N LEU A 207 -10.69 -22.68 -17.88
CA LEU A 207 -9.40 -22.06 -17.70
C LEU A 207 -8.85 -21.60 -19.06
N GLU A 208 -8.88 -22.43 -20.10
CA GLU A 208 -8.48 -22.04 -21.46
C GLU A 208 -9.26 -20.85 -22.02
N ARG A 209 -10.57 -20.83 -21.79
CA ARG A 209 -11.41 -19.68 -22.21
C ARG A 209 -11.04 -18.42 -21.44
N ALA A 210 -10.86 -18.52 -20.12
CA ALA A 210 -10.42 -17.41 -19.28
C ALA A 210 -9.07 -16.86 -19.74
N HIS A 211 -8.14 -17.74 -20.15
CA HIS A 211 -6.85 -17.34 -20.74
C HIS A 211 -7.05 -16.49 -22.01
N ILE A 212 -7.92 -16.93 -22.94
CA ILE A 212 -8.19 -16.21 -24.19
C ILE A 212 -8.85 -14.85 -23.90
N GLU A 213 -9.82 -14.81 -23.00
CA GLU A 213 -10.54 -13.57 -22.68
C GLU A 213 -9.60 -12.54 -22.03
N VAL A 214 -8.81 -12.97 -21.04
CA VAL A 214 -7.85 -12.10 -20.35
C VAL A 214 -6.75 -11.62 -21.31
N GLN A 215 -6.24 -12.50 -22.18
CA GLN A 215 -5.28 -12.13 -23.22
C GLN A 215 -5.83 -11.08 -24.19
N ASN A 216 -7.14 -11.07 -24.44
CA ASN A 216 -7.80 -10.09 -25.32
C ASN A 216 -8.26 -8.81 -24.59
N GLY A 217 -7.89 -8.63 -23.32
CA GLY A 217 -8.10 -7.39 -22.59
C GLY A 217 -9.24 -7.41 -21.58
N VAL A 218 -9.75 -8.59 -21.19
CA VAL A 218 -10.55 -8.70 -19.96
C VAL A 218 -9.60 -8.61 -18.75
N ASP A 219 -9.89 -7.75 -17.79
CA ASP A 219 -8.98 -7.48 -16.66
C ASP A 219 -8.63 -8.75 -15.85
N MET A 220 -9.63 -9.61 -15.62
CA MET A 220 -9.46 -10.87 -14.90
C MET A 220 -10.56 -11.89 -15.21
N ARG A 221 -10.35 -13.14 -14.78
CA ARG A 221 -11.41 -14.14 -14.65
C ARG A 221 -11.25 -14.95 -13.38
N ARG A 222 -12.33 -15.17 -12.63
CA ARG A 222 -12.32 -16.07 -11.46
C ARG A 222 -13.23 -17.27 -11.71
N ILE A 223 -12.72 -18.46 -11.42
CA ILE A 223 -13.49 -19.70 -11.39
C ILE A 223 -13.62 -20.08 -9.92
N LEU A 224 -14.84 -20.04 -9.38
CA LEU A 224 -15.13 -20.26 -7.96
C LEU A 224 -15.83 -21.61 -7.78
N PHE A 225 -15.38 -22.41 -6.82
CA PHE A 225 -15.91 -23.76 -6.59
C PHE A 225 -16.82 -23.81 -5.36
N THR A 226 -18.08 -24.16 -5.57
CA THR A 226 -19.10 -24.38 -4.54
C THR A 226 -19.13 -25.84 -4.11
N GLY A 227 -19.43 -26.10 -2.83
CA GLY A 227 -19.60 -27.47 -2.33
C GLY A 227 -18.30 -28.28 -2.25
N CYS A 228 -17.16 -27.61 -2.07
CA CYS A 228 -15.87 -28.27 -1.82
C CYS A 228 -15.97 -29.13 -0.55
N PRO A 229 -15.68 -30.44 -0.62
CA PRO A 229 -15.72 -31.34 0.53
C PRO A 229 -14.44 -31.28 1.37
N LEU A 230 -13.37 -30.68 0.83
CA LEU A 230 -12.08 -30.55 1.49
C LEU A 230 -12.08 -29.36 2.45
N ASP A 231 -11.21 -29.40 3.45
CA ASP A 231 -10.88 -28.19 4.17
C ASP A 231 -10.16 -27.19 3.26
N GLN A 232 -10.00 -25.96 3.75
CA GLN A 232 -9.53 -24.86 2.92
C GLN A 232 -8.08 -25.06 2.45
N ASP A 233 -7.22 -25.65 3.28
CA ASP A 233 -5.80 -25.83 2.96
C ASP A 233 -5.63 -27.00 1.97
N ASP A 234 -6.32 -28.11 2.20
CA ASP A 234 -6.35 -29.26 1.28
C ASP A 234 -6.91 -28.88 -0.11
N ALA A 235 -7.96 -28.04 -0.14
CA ALA A 235 -8.53 -27.53 -1.38
C ALA A 235 -7.53 -26.69 -2.19
N ILE A 236 -6.73 -25.89 -1.50
CA ILE A 236 -5.69 -25.06 -2.12
C ILE A 236 -4.58 -25.92 -2.66
N GLU A 237 -4.04 -26.85 -1.87
CA GLU A 237 -2.99 -27.76 -2.33
C GLU A 237 -3.44 -28.52 -3.58
N ASN A 238 -4.70 -28.99 -3.60
CA ASN A 238 -5.28 -29.65 -4.75
C ASN A 238 -5.31 -28.75 -6.01
N LEU A 239 -5.79 -27.51 -5.87
CA LEU A 239 -5.82 -26.54 -6.95
C LEU A 239 -4.42 -26.10 -7.41
N GLU A 240 -3.48 -25.94 -6.49
CA GLU A 240 -2.08 -25.59 -6.79
C GLU A 240 -1.41 -26.70 -7.61
N GLN A 241 -1.61 -27.97 -7.25
CA GLN A 241 -1.14 -29.11 -8.03
C GLN A 241 -1.75 -29.12 -9.44
N TYR A 242 -3.07 -28.91 -9.54
CA TYR A 242 -3.75 -28.82 -10.84
C TYR A 242 -3.16 -27.70 -11.73
N VAL A 243 -2.97 -26.50 -11.18
CA VAL A 243 -2.38 -25.37 -11.90
C VAL A 243 -0.95 -25.68 -12.34
N LEU A 244 -0.14 -26.31 -11.48
CA LEU A 244 1.23 -26.68 -11.79
C LEU A 244 1.31 -27.66 -12.97
N GLU A 245 0.46 -28.69 -12.98
CA GLU A 245 0.36 -29.64 -14.08
C GLU A 245 -0.15 -29.00 -15.37
N HIS A 246 -1.12 -28.08 -15.28
CA HIS A 246 -1.66 -27.38 -16.43
C HIS A 246 -0.64 -26.43 -17.06
N ARG A 247 0.13 -25.68 -16.25
CA ARG A 247 1.20 -24.78 -16.71
C ARG A 247 2.30 -25.52 -17.47
N ARG A 248 2.71 -26.71 -17.01
CA ARG A 248 3.74 -27.53 -17.70
C ARG A 248 3.33 -27.93 -19.13
N LYS A 249 2.02 -27.96 -19.44
CA LYS A 249 1.49 -28.38 -20.75
C LYS A 249 1.39 -27.23 -21.77
N LYS A 250 1.39 -25.96 -21.33
CA LYS A 250 1.23 -24.79 -22.21
C LYS A 250 2.30 -23.75 -21.91
N GLY A 251 3.30 -23.65 -22.78
CA GLY A 251 4.49 -22.79 -22.61
C GLY A 251 4.28 -21.27 -22.74
N SER A 252 3.12 -20.72 -22.35
CA SER A 252 2.89 -19.26 -22.35
C SER A 252 2.87 -18.71 -20.92
N ASN A 253 3.89 -17.93 -20.57
CA ASN A 253 4.05 -17.30 -19.25
C ASN A 253 3.26 -15.99 -19.07
N ALA A 254 2.55 -15.53 -20.10
CA ALA A 254 1.91 -14.22 -20.08
C ALA A 254 0.67 -14.15 -19.18
N LEU A 255 0.30 -15.25 -18.53
CA LEU A 255 -0.91 -15.41 -17.74
C LEU A 255 -0.56 -16.00 -16.38
N GLN A 256 -0.95 -15.30 -15.31
CA GLN A 256 -0.82 -15.79 -13.95
C GLN A 256 -2.16 -16.42 -13.54
N VAL A 257 -2.08 -17.69 -13.15
CA VAL A 257 -3.20 -18.38 -12.47
C VAL A 257 -2.86 -18.42 -10.99
N HIS A 258 -3.63 -17.71 -10.19
CA HIS A 258 -3.53 -17.71 -8.73
C HIS A 258 -4.63 -18.58 -8.13
N VAL A 259 -4.32 -19.32 -7.09
CA VAL A 259 -5.34 -20.00 -6.28
C VAL A 259 -5.94 -18.98 -5.33
N LEU A 260 -7.27 -18.88 -5.34
CA LEU A 260 -8.03 -18.00 -4.47
C LEU A 260 -8.46 -18.75 -3.24
N GLN A 261 -8.34 -18.07 -2.11
CA GLN A 261 -8.79 -18.56 -0.82
C GLN A 261 -9.76 -17.53 -0.23
N HIS A 262 -11.04 -17.92 -0.16
CA HIS A 262 -12.17 -17.25 0.50
C HIS A 262 -13.17 -16.51 -0.42
N PRO A 263 -14.50 -16.62 -0.16
CA PRO A 263 -15.14 -17.61 0.73
C PRO A 263 -15.19 -18.99 0.06
N LEU A 264 -15.08 -19.04 -1.26
CA LEU A 264 -14.98 -20.26 -2.04
C LEU A 264 -13.54 -20.47 -2.53
N PRO A 265 -13.00 -21.70 -2.54
CA PRO A 265 -11.76 -21.98 -3.24
C PRO A 265 -11.94 -21.73 -4.74
N GLY A 266 -10.90 -21.25 -5.41
CA GLY A 266 -11.03 -20.88 -6.80
C GLY A 266 -9.72 -20.64 -7.52
N LEU A 267 -9.82 -20.32 -8.81
CA LEU A 267 -8.71 -19.94 -9.67
C LEU A 267 -8.95 -18.53 -10.20
N CYS A 268 -7.98 -17.63 -10.06
CA CYS A 268 -7.98 -16.32 -10.70
C CYS A 268 -6.97 -16.29 -11.83
N VAL A 269 -7.42 -15.90 -13.02
CA VAL A 269 -6.57 -15.68 -14.19
C VAL A 269 -6.38 -14.18 -14.37
N LEU A 270 -5.13 -13.73 -14.35
CA LEU A 270 -4.71 -12.36 -14.59
C LEU A 270 -3.72 -12.32 -15.76
N TRP A 271 -3.76 -11.23 -16.53
CA TRP A 271 -2.73 -10.96 -17.53
C TRP A 271 -1.45 -10.47 -16.87
N ARG A 272 -0.34 -11.12 -17.18
CA ARG A 272 0.99 -10.68 -16.73
C ARG A 272 2.03 -10.91 -17.84
N GLY A 273 2.20 -9.90 -18.69
CA GLY A 273 3.21 -9.89 -19.74
C GLY A 273 4.66 -9.80 -19.23
N LYS A 274 5.60 -9.43 -20.11
CA LYS A 274 7.00 -9.18 -19.69
C LYS A 274 7.05 -8.05 -18.66
N ARG A 275 7.61 -8.36 -17.49
CA ARG A 275 7.67 -7.45 -16.33
C ARG A 275 8.81 -6.46 -16.45
N LEU A 276 9.95 -6.89 -16.98
CA LEU A 276 11.17 -6.10 -17.13
C LEU A 276 11.33 -5.65 -18.57
N SER A 277 11.62 -4.36 -18.75
CA SER A 277 11.96 -3.80 -20.06
C SER A 277 13.47 -3.93 -20.32
N PRO A 278 13.92 -4.33 -21.52
CA PRO A 278 15.34 -4.37 -21.87
C PRO A 278 16.03 -3.03 -21.59
N LEU A 279 17.27 -3.06 -21.08
CA LEU A 279 18.05 -1.83 -20.92
C LEU A 279 18.63 -1.40 -22.27
N ASN A 280 18.72 -0.08 -22.50
CA ASN A 280 19.27 0.46 -23.75
C ASN A 280 20.75 0.05 -23.94
N LYS A 281 21.07 -0.39 -25.16
CA LYS A 281 22.41 -0.80 -25.58
C LYS A 281 23.25 0.40 -25.99
N ASP A 282 23.91 1.02 -25.02
CA ASP A 282 24.84 2.13 -25.27
C ASP A 282 26.30 1.64 -25.23
N ASN A 283 27.26 2.53 -25.53
CA ASN A 283 28.70 2.21 -25.47
C ASN A 283 29.19 1.80 -24.05
N SER A 284 28.34 1.91 -23.03
CA SER A 284 28.56 1.48 -21.64
C SER A 284 28.57 -0.05 -21.45
N HIS A 285 28.05 -0.81 -22.41
CA HIS A 285 27.96 -2.27 -22.36
C HIS A 285 29.32 -2.98 -22.30
N THR A 286 30.40 -2.32 -22.70
CA THR A 286 31.76 -2.87 -22.63
C THR A 286 32.38 -2.74 -21.23
N ALA A 287 32.10 -1.66 -20.49
CA ALA A 287 32.65 -1.42 -19.16
C ALA A 287 31.89 -2.17 -18.05
N TRP A 288 30.58 -2.35 -18.20
CA TRP A 288 29.71 -3.00 -17.20
C TRP A 288 29.05 -4.28 -17.74
N GLY A 289 29.72 -4.97 -18.67
CA GLY A 289 29.16 -6.07 -19.44
C GLY A 289 28.56 -7.21 -18.59
N THR A 290 29.18 -7.54 -17.45
CA THR A 290 28.66 -8.56 -16.53
C THR A 290 27.31 -8.16 -15.93
N ALA A 291 27.19 -6.92 -15.44
CA ALA A 291 25.94 -6.39 -14.89
C ALA A 291 24.82 -6.33 -15.95
N TYR A 292 25.13 -5.82 -17.15
CA TYR A 292 24.17 -5.81 -18.26
C TYR A 292 23.73 -7.20 -18.70
N ARG A 293 24.64 -8.18 -18.73
CA ARG A 293 24.31 -9.58 -19.04
C ARG A 293 23.28 -10.13 -18.05
N MET A 294 23.49 -9.95 -16.74
CA MET A 294 22.56 -10.43 -15.72
C MET A 294 21.21 -9.72 -15.80
N ALA A 295 21.20 -8.39 -15.95
CA ALA A 295 19.98 -7.61 -16.13
C ALA A 295 19.20 -8.02 -17.40
N GLN A 296 19.92 -8.36 -18.48
CA GLN A 296 19.29 -8.82 -19.72
C GLN A 296 18.69 -10.23 -19.56
N MET A 297 19.39 -11.15 -18.90
CA MET A 297 18.87 -12.48 -18.58
C MET A 297 17.55 -12.40 -17.80
N ALA A 298 17.50 -11.56 -16.77
CA ALA A 298 16.28 -11.29 -16.02
C ALA A 298 15.11 -10.82 -16.91
N ALA A 299 15.39 -10.00 -17.93
CA ALA A 299 14.37 -9.47 -18.85
C ALA A 299 13.89 -10.47 -19.92
N ASP A 300 14.69 -11.49 -20.24
CA ASP A 300 14.40 -12.49 -21.28
C ASP A 300 13.52 -13.66 -20.78
N ASN A 301 12.76 -13.46 -19.70
CA ASN A 301 11.93 -14.48 -19.05
C ASN A 301 10.56 -14.75 -19.73
N THR A 302 10.50 -14.86 -21.05
CA THR A 302 9.21 -15.15 -21.72
C THR A 302 8.70 -16.59 -21.52
N ALA A 303 9.52 -17.49 -20.96
CA ALA A 303 9.18 -18.91 -20.85
C ALA A 303 9.80 -19.67 -19.65
N PHE A 304 10.34 -19.00 -18.62
CA PHE A 304 11.17 -19.65 -17.58
C PHE A 304 12.17 -20.65 -18.19
N PRO A 305 12.95 -20.26 -19.22
CA PRO A 305 13.88 -21.20 -19.82
C PRO A 305 14.86 -21.64 -18.75
N ALA A 306 15.02 -22.96 -18.59
CA ALA A 306 15.96 -23.50 -17.64
C ALA A 306 17.36 -22.96 -17.95
N LEU A 307 17.98 -22.33 -16.96
CA LEU A 307 19.38 -21.92 -17.07
C LEU A 307 20.25 -23.16 -17.23
N ASP A 308 21.23 -23.10 -18.12
CA ASP A 308 22.21 -24.18 -18.22
C ASP A 308 22.99 -24.29 -16.89
N PRO A 309 23.51 -25.48 -16.56
CA PRO A 309 24.15 -25.71 -15.26
C PRO A 309 25.34 -24.80 -14.96
N ILE A 310 26.09 -24.36 -15.97
CA ILE A 310 27.28 -23.52 -15.81
C ILE A 310 26.84 -22.10 -15.43
N THR A 311 25.94 -21.52 -16.23
CA THR A 311 25.39 -20.19 -15.97
C THR A 311 24.66 -20.14 -14.63
N ARG A 312 23.90 -21.19 -14.29
CA ARG A 312 23.25 -21.31 -12.98
C ARG A 312 24.27 -21.27 -11.83
N ALA A 313 25.33 -22.07 -11.91
CA ALA A 313 26.36 -22.11 -10.86
C ALA A 313 27.10 -20.77 -10.73
N GLU A 314 27.41 -20.13 -11.86
CA GLU A 314 28.01 -18.79 -11.90
C GLU A 314 27.12 -17.77 -11.18
N LEU A 315 25.84 -17.69 -11.54
CA LEU A 315 24.90 -16.76 -10.91
C LEU A 315 24.70 -17.06 -9.41
N MET A 316 24.63 -18.32 -9.01
CA MET A 316 24.52 -18.69 -7.59
C MET A 316 25.74 -18.24 -6.79
N GLN A 317 26.94 -18.38 -7.36
CA GLN A 317 28.16 -17.88 -6.74
C GLN A 317 28.14 -16.34 -6.64
N ILE A 318 27.79 -15.64 -7.71
CA ILE A 318 27.72 -14.17 -7.71
C ILE A 318 26.65 -13.67 -6.73
N ALA A 319 25.47 -14.29 -6.69
CA ALA A 319 24.41 -13.94 -5.75
C ALA A 319 24.86 -14.11 -4.29
N GLY A 320 25.62 -15.18 -3.99
CA GLY A 320 26.06 -15.49 -2.63
C GLY A 320 27.32 -14.76 -2.15
N THR A 321 28.19 -14.28 -3.03
CA THR A 321 29.48 -13.67 -2.62
C THR A 321 29.90 -12.43 -3.41
N GLY A 322 29.15 -12.05 -4.45
CA GLY A 322 29.47 -10.90 -5.27
C GLY A 322 29.26 -9.56 -4.57
N PRO A 323 29.80 -8.45 -5.14
CA PRO A 323 29.46 -7.10 -4.72
C PRO A 323 27.96 -6.82 -4.83
N THR A 324 27.42 -5.93 -4.00
CA THR A 324 25.97 -5.66 -3.84
C THR A 324 25.20 -5.60 -5.15
N LEU A 325 25.66 -4.80 -6.12
CA LEU A 325 24.98 -4.65 -7.42
C LEU A 325 24.92 -5.98 -8.18
N HIS A 326 26.05 -6.68 -8.24
CA HIS A 326 26.14 -7.94 -8.99
C HIS A 326 25.37 -9.05 -8.29
N ALA A 327 25.45 -9.12 -6.97
CA ALA A 327 24.71 -10.09 -6.18
C ALA A 327 23.20 -9.93 -6.37
N ALA A 328 22.68 -8.70 -6.30
CA ALA A 328 21.27 -8.40 -6.50
C ALA A 328 20.79 -8.71 -7.93
N LEU A 329 21.56 -8.30 -8.97
CA LEU A 329 21.24 -8.64 -10.37
C LEU A 329 21.27 -10.15 -10.63
N ALA A 330 22.21 -10.89 -10.02
CA ALA A 330 22.29 -12.34 -10.16
C ALA A 330 21.10 -13.04 -9.45
N ALA A 331 20.75 -12.60 -8.25
CA ALA A 331 19.60 -13.10 -7.50
C ALA A 331 18.27 -12.84 -8.22
N GLU A 332 18.09 -11.66 -8.83
CA GLU A 332 16.93 -11.34 -9.66
C GLU A 332 16.85 -12.27 -10.88
N ALA A 333 17.97 -12.46 -11.59
CA ALA A 333 18.03 -13.38 -12.73
C ALA A 333 17.66 -14.81 -12.33
N LEU A 334 18.27 -15.36 -11.26
CA LEU A 334 17.93 -16.70 -10.76
C LEU A 334 16.44 -16.82 -10.40
N THR A 335 15.91 -15.84 -9.65
CA THR A 335 14.51 -15.85 -9.19
C THR A 335 13.54 -15.82 -10.35
N LEU A 336 13.78 -14.97 -11.36
CA LEU A 336 12.95 -14.91 -12.55
C LEU A 336 13.10 -16.15 -13.44
N HIS A 337 14.20 -16.91 -13.35
CA HIS A 337 14.33 -18.22 -14.00
C HIS A 337 13.79 -19.40 -13.15
N GLY A 338 13.01 -19.12 -12.10
CA GLY A 338 12.34 -20.14 -11.29
C GLY A 338 13.21 -20.75 -10.19
N LEU A 339 14.32 -20.10 -9.85
CA LEU A 339 15.21 -20.47 -8.75
C LEU A 339 15.26 -19.31 -7.74
N PRO A 340 14.23 -19.15 -6.87
CA PRO A 340 14.21 -18.11 -5.85
C PRO A 340 15.53 -18.02 -5.10
N SER A 341 16.14 -16.84 -5.10
CA SER A 341 17.49 -16.61 -4.57
C SER A 341 17.56 -15.24 -3.91
N THR A 342 18.30 -15.13 -2.81
CA THR A 342 18.56 -13.87 -2.10
C THR A 342 20.01 -13.44 -2.32
N PRO A 343 20.30 -12.14 -2.49
CA PRO A 343 21.66 -11.66 -2.63
C PRO A 343 22.41 -11.62 -1.29
N SER A 344 23.74 -11.69 -1.35
CA SER A 344 24.68 -11.66 -0.20
C SER A 344 24.57 -10.43 0.69
N GLY A 345 24.01 -9.33 0.17
CA GLY A 345 23.77 -8.09 0.91
C GLY A 345 22.56 -8.12 1.83
N ILE A 346 21.70 -9.15 1.75
CA ILE A 346 20.60 -9.32 2.70
C ILE A 346 21.19 -9.65 4.07
N SER A 347 20.86 -8.84 5.06
CA SER A 347 21.36 -8.98 6.42
C SER A 347 20.20 -9.17 7.42
N CYS A 348 20.54 -9.36 8.70
CA CYS A 348 19.55 -9.33 9.76
C CYS A 348 19.22 -7.87 10.10
N LYS A 349 17.97 -7.60 10.45
CA LYS A 349 17.57 -6.28 10.92
C LYS A 349 18.38 -5.91 12.17
N ASP A 350 19.04 -4.74 12.17
CA ASP A 350 19.78 -4.27 13.34
C ASP A 350 18.77 -3.89 14.46
N PRO A 351 18.76 -4.59 15.61
CA PRO A 351 17.76 -4.35 16.65
C PRO A 351 18.05 -3.08 17.48
N ALA A 352 19.15 -2.36 17.20
CA ALA A 352 19.78 -1.49 18.19
C ALA A 352 18.89 -0.37 18.74
N ILE A 353 17.94 0.21 18.01
CA ILE A 353 17.11 1.31 18.54
C ILE A 353 15.76 1.35 17.80
N ARG A 354 14.66 0.87 18.42
CA ARG A 354 13.32 1.31 17.97
C ARG A 354 13.24 2.81 18.21
N SER A 355 13.25 3.63 17.16
CA SER A 355 12.80 5.01 17.26
C SER A 355 11.40 4.98 17.88
N ARG A 356 11.20 5.67 18.99
CA ARG A 356 9.82 5.92 19.46
C ARG A 356 9.17 6.80 18.38
N PRO A 357 7.99 6.45 17.85
CA PRO A 357 7.30 7.31 16.89
C PRO A 357 7.18 8.71 17.51
N ARG A 358 7.59 9.74 16.77
CA ARG A 358 7.42 11.12 17.26
C ARG A 358 5.92 11.41 17.33
N THR A 359 5.45 11.93 18.46
CA THR A 359 4.08 12.40 18.61
C THR A 359 4.05 13.92 18.48
N GLY A 360 3.61 14.45 17.33
CA GLY A 360 3.51 15.89 17.06
C GLY A 360 3.64 16.24 15.57
N ASP A 361 3.63 17.54 15.24
CA ASP A 361 3.84 18.04 13.88
C ASP A 361 5.28 17.78 13.41
N GLY A 362 5.44 17.10 12.28
CA GLY A 362 6.74 16.73 11.71
C GLY A 362 7.02 15.22 11.71
N ILE A 363 6.08 14.43 11.19
CA ILE A 363 6.17 12.98 11.10
C ILE A 363 7.02 12.63 9.88
N LEU A 364 8.09 11.89 10.11
CA LEU A 364 9.03 11.47 9.07
C LEU A 364 8.63 10.11 8.51
N PHE A 365 9.12 9.80 7.31
CA PHE A 365 9.00 8.48 6.67
C PHE A 365 9.29 7.31 7.64
N GLU A 366 10.30 7.44 8.50
CA GLU A 366 10.72 6.45 9.50
C GLU A 366 9.71 6.19 10.63
N ASP A 367 8.70 7.05 10.81
CA ASP A 367 7.64 6.85 11.81
C ASP A 367 6.58 5.84 11.35
N ARG A 368 6.56 5.50 10.04
CA ARG A 368 5.59 4.57 9.43
C ARG A 368 6.22 3.39 8.74
N ILE A 369 7.43 3.57 8.20
CA ILE A 369 8.17 2.52 7.51
C ILE A 369 9.40 2.17 8.32
N ASP A 370 9.58 0.86 8.49
CA ASP A 370 10.67 0.28 9.25
C ASP A 370 11.98 0.38 8.48
N VAL A 371 12.69 1.52 8.60
CA VAL A 371 13.92 1.81 7.84
C VAL A 371 15.02 0.78 8.09
N ASP A 372 15.10 0.21 9.29
CA ASP A 372 16.06 -0.85 9.59
C ASP A 372 15.72 -2.14 8.82
N ALA A 373 14.44 -2.45 8.65
CA ALA A 373 14.00 -3.57 7.82
C ALA A 373 14.17 -3.26 6.31
N TYR A 374 13.94 -2.01 5.89
CA TYR A 374 14.24 -1.55 4.52
C TYR A 374 15.71 -1.80 4.16
N GLU A 375 16.65 -1.33 5.00
CA GLU A 375 18.08 -1.60 4.83
C GLU A 375 18.40 -3.10 4.74
N ALA A 376 17.71 -3.95 5.51
CA ALA A 376 17.97 -5.38 5.54
C ALA A 376 17.43 -6.14 4.31
N TYR A 377 16.28 -5.74 3.76
CA TYR A 377 15.49 -6.57 2.84
C TYR A 377 15.22 -5.96 1.47
N GLU A 378 15.46 -4.67 1.25
CA GLU A 378 15.10 -4.00 -0.02
C GLU A 378 15.81 -4.58 -1.26
N LEU A 379 16.94 -5.28 -1.10
CA LEU A 379 17.66 -5.87 -2.24
C LEU A 379 16.89 -6.97 -2.99
N VAL A 380 15.80 -7.52 -2.42
CA VAL A 380 14.91 -8.42 -3.15
C VAL A 380 13.77 -7.71 -3.89
N HIS A 381 13.65 -6.39 -3.74
CA HIS A 381 12.68 -5.58 -4.47
C HIS A 381 12.91 -5.73 -5.99
N PRO A 382 11.87 -6.05 -6.77
CA PRO A 382 12.01 -6.21 -8.22
C PRO A 382 12.60 -4.97 -8.91
N ALA A 383 13.53 -5.18 -9.83
CA ALA A 383 14.27 -4.15 -10.56
C ALA A 383 15.11 -3.19 -9.70
N TYR A 384 15.30 -3.41 -8.39
CA TYR A 384 16.01 -2.46 -7.53
C TYR A 384 17.45 -2.15 -8.00
N ALA A 385 18.27 -3.19 -8.14
CA ALA A 385 19.63 -3.05 -8.69
C ALA A 385 19.65 -2.60 -10.17
N ARG A 386 18.60 -2.94 -10.91
CA ARG A 386 18.42 -2.52 -12.32
C ARG A 386 18.23 -1.01 -12.45
N GLN A 387 17.52 -0.39 -11.49
CA GLN A 387 17.38 1.07 -11.43
C GLN A 387 18.74 1.76 -11.45
N VAL A 388 19.66 1.29 -10.59
CA VAL A 388 21.00 1.86 -10.48
C VAL A 388 21.82 1.65 -11.75
N LEU A 389 21.75 0.47 -12.37
CA LEU A 389 22.42 0.21 -13.64
C LEU A 389 21.90 1.12 -14.76
N ALA A 390 20.59 1.33 -14.83
CA ALA A 390 19.97 2.22 -15.82
C ALA A 390 20.31 3.70 -15.55
N LEU A 391 20.35 4.11 -14.29
CA LEU A 391 20.76 5.43 -13.82
C LEU A 391 22.21 5.74 -14.18
N ALA A 392 23.14 4.81 -13.93
CA ALA A 392 24.54 4.98 -14.33
C ALA A 392 24.67 5.17 -15.85
N GLY A 393 23.90 4.41 -16.64
CA GLY A 393 23.80 4.60 -18.08
C GLY A 393 23.25 5.98 -18.47
N ALA A 394 22.25 6.49 -17.76
CA ALA A 394 21.68 7.82 -18.00
C ALA A 394 22.68 8.95 -17.70
N LEU A 395 23.42 8.87 -16.59
CA LEU A 395 24.49 9.83 -16.27
C LEU A 395 25.57 9.84 -17.36
N GLN A 396 25.97 8.67 -17.85
CA GLN A 396 26.94 8.57 -18.94
C GLN A 396 26.41 9.18 -20.25
N ARG A 397 25.14 8.93 -20.62
CA ARG A 397 24.50 9.55 -21.79
C ARG A 397 24.39 11.06 -21.67
N ALA A 398 24.16 11.56 -20.45
CA ALA A 398 24.12 12.98 -20.17
C ALA A 398 25.52 13.64 -20.21
N GLY A 399 26.59 12.86 -20.40
CA GLY A 399 27.96 13.38 -20.46
C GLY A 399 28.55 13.74 -19.11
N VAL A 400 27.98 13.20 -18.02
CA VAL A 400 28.49 13.43 -16.66
C VAL A 400 29.90 12.89 -16.54
N SER A 401 30.83 13.77 -16.17
CA SER A 401 32.24 13.40 -15.99
C SER A 401 32.42 12.38 -14.86
N PRO A 402 33.37 11.43 -14.97
CA PRO A 402 33.69 10.52 -13.86
C PRO A 402 34.07 11.20 -12.55
N ARG A 403 34.47 12.48 -12.58
CA ARG A 403 34.81 13.29 -11.39
C ARG A 403 33.79 14.40 -11.09
N ALA A 404 32.60 14.30 -11.69
CA ALA A 404 31.53 15.26 -11.48
C ALA A 404 31.10 15.32 -10.01
N ARG A 405 30.68 16.51 -9.58
CA ARG A 405 29.99 16.77 -8.32
C ARG A 405 28.53 16.36 -8.50
N LEU A 406 28.16 15.27 -7.87
CA LEU A 406 26.81 14.70 -7.91
C LEU A 406 26.08 15.01 -6.60
N LEU A 407 24.84 15.48 -6.69
CA LEU A 407 23.93 15.56 -5.55
C LEU A 407 23.04 14.31 -5.54
N ASP A 408 22.99 13.59 -4.42
CA ASP A 408 22.11 12.44 -4.22
C ASP A 408 21.03 12.79 -3.20
N ILE A 409 19.77 12.85 -3.66
CA ILE A 409 18.63 13.41 -2.92
C ILE A 409 17.72 12.28 -2.44
N GLY A 410 17.55 12.18 -1.12
CA GLY A 410 16.80 11.10 -0.49
C GLY A 410 17.55 9.78 -0.63
N THR A 411 18.83 9.77 -0.24
CA THR A 411 19.74 8.62 -0.45
C THR A 411 19.33 7.38 0.36
N GLY A 412 18.48 7.55 1.38
CA GLY A 412 18.09 6.52 2.31
C GLY A 412 19.29 5.93 3.05
N PRO A 413 19.29 4.62 3.33
CA PRO A 413 20.45 3.91 3.88
C PRO A 413 21.69 3.85 2.97
N GLY A 414 21.59 4.36 1.73
CA GLY A 414 22.71 4.48 0.79
C GLY A 414 22.98 3.25 -0.09
N LEU A 415 22.08 2.26 -0.13
CA LEU A 415 22.19 1.08 -1.00
C LEU A 415 22.29 1.45 -2.49
N PRO A 416 21.43 2.33 -3.06
CA PRO A 416 21.57 2.75 -4.46
C PRO A 416 22.90 3.46 -4.74
N LEU A 417 23.35 4.32 -3.80
CA LEU A 417 24.61 5.03 -3.91
C LEU A 417 25.82 4.08 -3.91
N GLU A 418 25.81 3.05 -3.06
CA GLU A 418 26.88 2.04 -3.03
C GLU A 418 26.96 1.30 -4.37
N MET A 419 25.81 0.86 -4.88
CA MET A 419 25.74 0.20 -6.18
C MET A 419 26.20 1.11 -7.33
N LEU A 420 25.90 2.42 -7.26
CA LEU A 420 26.35 3.40 -8.25
C LEU A 420 27.88 3.57 -8.20
N LEU A 421 28.46 3.66 -7.00
CA LEU A 421 29.91 3.79 -6.82
C LEU A 421 30.68 2.52 -7.23
N GLN A 422 30.04 1.34 -7.22
CA GLN A 422 30.62 0.14 -7.86
C GLN A 422 30.78 0.30 -9.38
N LEU A 423 29.91 1.08 -10.03
CA LEU A 423 29.96 1.35 -11.48
C LEU A 423 30.80 2.58 -11.82
N MET A 424 30.73 3.62 -10.98
CA MET A 424 31.33 4.94 -11.19
C MET A 424 32.12 5.41 -9.95
N PRO A 425 33.25 4.75 -9.61
CA PRO A 425 33.94 4.92 -8.32
C PRO A 425 34.64 6.28 -8.13
N SER A 426 34.76 7.10 -9.17
CA SER A 426 35.45 8.40 -9.12
C SER A 426 34.52 9.58 -8.81
N LEU A 427 33.20 9.35 -8.73
CA LEU A 427 32.21 10.39 -8.46
C LEU A 427 32.46 11.06 -7.11
N GLN A 428 32.17 12.36 -7.04
CA GLN A 428 32.17 13.13 -5.81
C GLN A 428 30.72 13.42 -5.43
N VAL A 429 30.19 12.70 -4.44
CA VAL A 429 28.77 12.71 -4.12
C VAL A 429 28.51 13.47 -2.82
N THR A 430 27.54 14.37 -2.84
CA THR A 430 26.91 14.89 -1.62
C THR A 430 25.56 14.21 -1.47
N ALA A 431 25.39 13.41 -0.42
CA ALA A 431 24.20 12.61 -0.16
C ALA A 431 23.37 13.25 0.95
N LEU A 432 22.09 13.50 0.65
CA LEU A 432 21.13 14.14 1.53
C LEU A 432 20.07 13.12 1.97
N ASP A 433 19.84 13.03 3.28
CA ASP A 433 18.67 12.32 3.82
C ASP A 433 18.20 12.93 5.14
N PRO A 434 16.90 13.22 5.31
CA PRO A 434 16.38 13.79 6.57
C PRO A 434 16.20 12.75 7.69
N SER A 435 16.07 11.46 7.38
CA SER A 435 15.80 10.41 8.38
C SER A 435 17.05 10.14 9.22
N GLU A 436 16.90 10.17 10.54
CA GLU A 436 17.98 9.85 11.47
C GLU A 436 18.40 8.38 11.35
N THR A 437 17.42 7.49 11.14
CA THR A 437 17.66 6.06 11.00
C THR A 437 18.38 5.73 9.70
N ALA A 438 17.92 6.29 8.57
CA ALA A 438 18.59 6.15 7.29
C ALA A 438 20.01 6.72 7.33
N PHE A 439 20.18 7.91 7.91
CA PHE A 439 21.48 8.57 8.03
C PHE A 439 22.49 7.77 8.85
N ARG A 440 22.05 7.07 9.90
CA ARG A 440 22.91 6.16 10.69
C ARG A 440 23.47 5.02 9.84
N HIS A 441 22.64 4.39 9.01
CA HIS A 441 23.06 3.34 8.08
C HIS A 441 23.97 3.91 6.99
N LEU A 442 23.63 5.08 6.46
CA LEU A 442 24.45 5.80 5.49
C LEU A 442 25.86 6.09 6.03
N GLN A 443 25.97 6.59 7.27
CA GLN A 443 27.24 6.82 7.95
C GLN A 443 28.03 5.54 8.15
N LYS A 444 27.37 4.44 8.56
CA LYS A 444 28.00 3.13 8.72
C LYS A 444 28.55 2.62 7.39
N ARG A 445 27.81 2.80 6.30
CA ARG A 445 28.14 2.34 4.94
C ARG A 445 29.29 3.11 4.31
N PHE A 446 29.32 4.44 4.47
CA PHE A 446 30.31 5.31 3.82
C PHE A 446 31.35 5.92 4.78
N SER A 447 31.49 5.37 5.98
CA SER A 447 32.49 5.82 6.96
C SER A 447 33.90 5.82 6.34
N GLY A 448 34.50 7.01 6.27
CA GLY A 448 35.85 7.20 5.70
C GLY A 448 35.93 7.13 4.17
N HIS A 449 34.79 7.07 3.45
CA HIS A 449 34.81 7.07 1.99
C HIS A 449 35.19 8.47 1.44
N PRO A 450 36.29 8.62 0.68
CA PRO A 450 36.83 9.93 0.33
C PRO A 450 35.99 10.73 -0.67
N GLY A 451 35.10 10.06 -1.41
CA GLY A 451 34.25 10.66 -2.43
C GLY A 451 32.79 10.87 -2.02
N VAL A 452 32.42 10.63 -0.75
CA VAL A 452 31.03 10.78 -0.28
C VAL A 452 30.97 11.73 0.91
N THR A 453 30.23 12.82 0.75
CA THR A 453 29.87 13.75 1.83
C THR A 453 28.41 13.49 2.20
N MET A 454 28.13 13.28 3.48
CA MET A 454 26.78 12.93 3.97
C MET A 454 26.23 14.09 4.80
N LEU A 455 25.01 14.53 4.53
CA LEU A 455 24.32 15.59 5.26
C LEU A 455 22.92 15.13 5.68
N GLN A 456 22.61 15.26 6.97
CA GLN A 456 21.30 14.88 7.50
C GLN A 456 20.30 16.04 7.33
N CYS A 457 19.76 16.20 6.12
CA CYS A 457 18.77 17.22 5.78
C CYS A 457 17.96 16.81 4.55
N GLY A 458 16.78 17.42 4.39
CA GLY A 458 16.00 17.34 3.15
C GLY A 458 16.50 18.34 2.12
N ILE A 459 16.13 18.15 0.85
CA ILE A 459 16.50 19.09 -0.23
C ILE A 459 15.87 20.48 -0.04
N ASP A 460 14.71 20.54 0.60
CA ASP A 460 13.98 21.77 0.94
C ASP A 460 14.69 22.64 1.99
N SER A 461 15.51 22.02 2.83
CA SER A 461 16.28 22.67 3.90
C SER A 461 17.78 22.73 3.62
N PHE A 462 18.22 22.24 2.46
CA PHE A 462 19.62 22.19 2.09
C PHE A 462 20.12 23.55 1.56
N GLU A 463 20.97 24.20 2.34
CA GLU A 463 21.66 25.43 1.92
C GLU A 463 22.97 25.09 1.21
N ASN A 464 22.98 25.17 -0.14
CA ASN A 464 24.22 25.00 -0.90
C ASN A 464 25.14 26.23 -0.72
N THR A 465 26.12 26.10 0.16
CA THR A 465 27.14 27.12 0.42
C THR A 465 28.37 27.01 -0.51
N GLY A 466 28.41 25.99 -1.37
CA GLY A 466 29.51 25.70 -2.29
C GLY A 466 29.18 25.94 -3.77
N PRO A 467 30.04 25.48 -4.69
CA PRO A 467 29.73 25.47 -6.12
C PRO A 467 28.48 24.62 -6.41
N VAL A 468 27.70 25.06 -7.40
CA VAL A 468 26.59 24.28 -7.98
C VAL A 468 27.05 22.88 -8.41
N PHE A 469 26.11 21.92 -8.39
CA PHE A 469 26.38 20.54 -8.79
C PHE A 469 26.27 20.36 -10.30
N ASP A 470 27.06 19.43 -10.84
CA ASP A 470 27.09 19.10 -12.27
C ASP A 470 25.89 18.23 -12.67
N SER A 471 25.37 17.47 -11.71
CA SER A 471 24.19 16.61 -11.87
C SER A 471 23.57 16.31 -10.51
N ALA A 472 22.29 15.94 -10.51
CA ALA A 472 21.63 15.33 -9.36
C ALA A 472 21.06 13.95 -9.71
N ILE A 473 20.86 13.13 -8.69
CA ILE A 473 20.12 11.86 -8.74
C ILE A 473 19.11 11.78 -7.60
N SER A 474 18.06 10.98 -7.78
CA SER A 474 17.17 10.54 -6.71
C SER A 474 16.62 9.16 -7.06
N VAL A 475 16.66 8.22 -6.10
CA VAL A 475 16.18 6.85 -6.29
C VAL A 475 15.19 6.50 -5.19
N GLY A 476 13.93 6.26 -5.56
CA GLY A 476 12.88 5.80 -4.63
C GLY A 476 12.48 6.81 -3.54
N ALA A 477 12.72 8.11 -3.75
CA ALA A 477 12.46 9.14 -2.74
C ALA A 477 11.46 10.23 -3.18
N SER A 478 11.21 10.40 -4.48
CA SER A 478 10.42 11.53 -4.98
C SER A 478 8.95 11.44 -4.59
N HIS A 479 8.44 10.23 -4.34
CA HIS A 479 7.06 10.00 -3.90
C HIS A 479 6.81 10.28 -2.41
N HIS A 480 7.86 10.53 -1.62
CA HIS A 480 7.75 10.97 -0.22
C HIS A 480 7.86 12.49 -0.03
N LEU A 481 8.05 13.23 -1.14
CA LEU A 481 8.31 14.65 -1.13
C LEU A 481 7.19 15.41 -1.82
N ASP A 482 7.00 16.67 -1.43
CA ASP A 482 6.28 17.62 -2.27
C ASP A 482 7.03 17.71 -3.61
N THR A 483 6.44 17.13 -4.65
CA THR A 483 7.10 16.97 -5.94
C THR A 483 7.47 18.30 -6.58
N ALA A 484 6.68 19.36 -6.40
CA ALA A 484 6.98 20.67 -6.98
C ALA A 484 8.13 21.34 -6.23
N LEU A 485 8.10 21.29 -4.89
CA LEU A 485 9.20 21.79 -4.06
C LEU A 485 10.50 21.01 -4.32
N PHE A 486 10.41 19.69 -4.50
CA PHE A 486 11.52 18.82 -4.83
C PHE A 486 12.24 19.25 -6.11
N PHE A 487 11.51 19.49 -7.21
CA PHE A 487 12.12 19.99 -8.43
C PHE A 487 12.69 21.40 -8.24
N ARG A 488 11.93 22.33 -7.64
CA ARG A 488 12.40 23.71 -7.43
C ARG A 488 13.69 23.77 -6.63
N ALA A 489 13.71 23.15 -5.45
CA ALA A 489 14.88 23.13 -4.57
C ALA A 489 16.08 22.45 -5.25
N THR A 490 15.84 21.40 -6.04
CA THR A 490 16.91 20.78 -6.85
C THR A 490 17.44 21.76 -7.89
N ALA A 491 16.59 22.47 -8.61
CA ALA A 491 17.00 23.45 -9.62
C ALA A 491 17.94 24.52 -9.03
N ASP A 492 17.66 24.99 -7.82
CA ASP A 492 18.47 26.02 -7.15
C ASP A 492 19.90 25.55 -6.82
N THR A 493 20.13 24.23 -6.76
CA THR A 493 21.45 23.64 -6.47
C THR A 493 22.26 23.27 -7.71
N LEU A 494 21.62 23.21 -8.88
CA LEU A 494 22.20 22.71 -10.13
C LEU A 494 22.70 23.83 -11.05
N ALA A 495 23.77 23.55 -11.80
CA ALA A 495 24.18 24.40 -12.92
C ALA A 495 23.14 24.39 -14.05
N ASP A 496 23.05 25.46 -14.84
CA ASP A 496 22.20 25.48 -16.03
C ASP A 496 22.63 24.39 -17.03
N GLY A 497 21.67 23.66 -17.59
CA GLY A 497 21.94 22.51 -18.45
C GLY A 497 22.39 21.23 -17.72
N ALA A 498 22.54 21.24 -16.39
CA ALA A 498 22.85 20.04 -15.61
C ALA A 498 21.74 18.98 -15.74
N SER A 499 22.14 17.71 -15.65
CA SER A 499 21.20 16.59 -15.65
C SER A 499 20.63 16.34 -14.26
N PHE A 500 19.37 15.92 -14.22
CA PHE A 500 18.75 15.37 -13.02
C PHE A 500 18.10 14.03 -13.36
N VAL A 501 18.63 12.94 -12.78
CA VAL A 501 18.15 11.59 -13.06
C VAL A 501 17.31 11.09 -11.89
N VAL A 502 16.02 10.86 -12.13
CA VAL A 502 15.09 10.35 -11.10
C VAL A 502 14.71 8.93 -11.49
N SER A 503 14.93 7.97 -10.59
CA SER A 503 14.42 6.61 -10.73
C SER A 503 13.40 6.35 -9.64
N ASP A 504 12.13 6.16 -10.00
CA ASP A 504 11.09 6.03 -9.00
C ASP A 504 9.84 5.31 -9.52
N GLU A 505 8.96 4.99 -8.59
CA GLU A 505 7.72 4.26 -8.79
C GLU A 505 6.56 5.19 -9.10
N MET A 506 5.84 4.87 -10.17
CA MET A 506 4.69 5.61 -10.64
C MET A 506 3.47 4.69 -10.67
N ILE A 507 2.32 5.21 -10.26
CA ILE A 507 1.04 4.48 -10.34
C ILE A 507 0.31 4.80 -11.65
N ALA A 508 -0.74 4.04 -11.96
CA ALA A 508 -1.52 4.28 -13.17
C ALA A 508 -2.23 5.65 -13.09
N PRO A 509 -2.52 6.31 -14.23
CA PRO A 509 -3.22 7.58 -14.23
C PRO A 509 -4.56 7.52 -13.48
N PHE A 510 -4.84 8.57 -12.72
CA PHE A 510 -6.05 8.71 -11.90
C PHE A 510 -6.60 10.13 -11.98
N ARG A 511 -7.90 10.27 -11.76
CA ARG A 511 -8.62 11.55 -11.66
C ARG A 511 -9.37 11.72 -10.34
N THR A 512 -9.64 10.62 -9.64
CA THR A 512 -10.30 10.62 -8.33
C THR A 512 -9.41 10.00 -7.27
N VAL A 513 -9.71 10.26 -6.00
CA VAL A 513 -9.03 9.64 -4.85
C VAL A 513 -9.21 8.12 -4.87
N GLU A 514 -10.41 7.65 -5.20
CA GLU A 514 -10.72 6.23 -5.29
C GLU A 514 -9.90 5.53 -6.38
N GLU A 515 -9.79 6.12 -7.57
CA GLU A 515 -8.92 5.57 -8.63
C GLU A 515 -7.46 5.52 -8.20
N ARG A 516 -6.97 6.56 -7.52
CA ARG A 516 -5.61 6.57 -6.97
C ARG A 516 -5.40 5.43 -5.99
N GLN A 517 -6.32 5.26 -5.04
CA GLN A 517 -6.25 4.23 -4.01
C GLN A 517 -6.24 2.82 -4.64
N LEU A 518 -7.10 2.54 -5.61
CA LEU A 518 -7.11 1.25 -6.32
C LEU A 518 -5.83 1.03 -7.13
N ASN A 519 -5.33 2.07 -7.81
CA ASN A 519 -4.07 1.99 -8.56
C ASN A 519 -2.89 1.74 -7.61
N LEU A 520 -2.87 2.35 -6.43
CA LEU A 520 -1.84 2.13 -5.42
C LEU A 520 -1.84 0.67 -4.94
N VAL A 521 -3.02 0.12 -4.61
CA VAL A 521 -3.18 -1.29 -4.22
C VAL A 521 -2.65 -2.22 -5.32
N ALA A 522 -3.12 -2.04 -6.56
CA ALA A 522 -2.70 -2.89 -7.66
C ALA A 522 -1.19 -2.77 -7.96
N HIS A 523 -0.62 -1.57 -7.83
CA HIS A 523 0.81 -1.32 -8.04
C HIS A 523 1.68 -2.09 -7.04
N HIS A 524 1.48 -1.88 -5.74
CA HIS A 524 2.25 -2.55 -4.68
C HIS A 524 2.03 -4.06 -4.69
N LEU A 525 0.79 -4.52 -4.81
CA LEU A 525 0.50 -5.96 -4.81
C LEU A 525 1.03 -6.68 -6.04
N HIS A 526 1.36 -5.99 -7.13
CA HIS A 526 2.08 -6.61 -8.24
C HIS A 526 3.54 -6.96 -7.89
N TYR A 527 4.26 -6.11 -7.14
CA TYR A 527 5.61 -6.45 -6.65
C TYR A 527 5.57 -7.67 -5.74
N VAL A 528 4.60 -7.68 -4.82
CA VAL A 528 4.36 -8.80 -3.89
C VAL A 528 4.01 -10.06 -4.66
N ALA A 529 2.98 -10.04 -5.51
CA ALA A 529 2.52 -11.21 -6.27
C ALA A 529 3.61 -11.82 -7.16
N ASP A 530 4.46 -10.98 -7.74
CA ASP A 530 5.56 -11.43 -8.60
C ASP A 530 6.72 -12.08 -7.82
N THR A 531 6.76 -11.87 -6.51
CA THR A 531 7.78 -12.38 -5.59
C THR A 531 7.19 -13.22 -4.45
N LEU A 532 5.97 -13.74 -4.60
CA LEU A 532 5.35 -14.75 -3.70
C LEU A 532 6.05 -16.11 -3.84
N VAL A 533 7.31 -16.18 -3.41
CA VAL A 533 8.15 -17.37 -3.52
C VAL A 533 7.63 -18.49 -2.61
N PRO A 534 7.55 -19.74 -3.09
CA PRO A 534 7.15 -20.86 -2.25
C PRO A 534 8.27 -21.20 -1.26
N ILE A 535 7.90 -21.43 0.00
CA ILE A 535 8.81 -21.91 1.05
C ILE A 535 8.14 -23.10 1.74
N PRO A 536 8.81 -24.27 1.86
CA PRO A 536 8.26 -25.39 2.63
C PRO A 536 7.99 -24.98 4.08
N TYR A 537 6.75 -25.13 4.56
CA TYR A 537 6.36 -24.74 5.92
C TYR A 537 7.17 -25.44 7.02
N ALA A 538 7.69 -26.65 6.75
CA ALA A 538 8.57 -27.37 7.66
C ALA A 538 9.92 -26.67 7.95
N LEU A 539 10.28 -25.67 7.13
CA LEU A 539 11.49 -24.84 7.29
C LEU A 539 11.21 -23.51 7.99
N LEU A 540 9.96 -23.25 8.41
CA LEU A 540 9.52 -21.97 8.96
C LEU A 540 9.15 -22.10 10.44
N SER A 541 9.26 -20.99 11.18
CA SER A 541 8.59 -20.89 12.48
C SER A 541 7.07 -20.88 12.30
N SER A 542 6.31 -21.04 13.39
CA SER A 542 4.85 -20.99 13.31
C SER A 542 4.35 -19.62 12.84
N GLU A 543 5.00 -18.55 13.31
CA GLU A 543 4.71 -17.15 13.02
C GLU A 543 5.05 -16.82 11.56
N GLU A 544 6.23 -17.25 11.07
CA GLU A 544 6.60 -17.06 9.67
C GLU A 544 5.67 -17.83 8.72
N GLY A 545 5.27 -19.05 9.10
CA GLY A 545 4.28 -19.82 8.35
C GLY A 545 2.91 -19.14 8.28
N GLU A 546 2.50 -18.45 9.34
CA GLU A 546 1.26 -17.65 9.35
C GLU A 546 1.34 -16.46 8.40
N VAL A 547 2.46 -15.72 8.38
CA VAL A 547 2.69 -14.64 7.42
C VAL A 547 2.66 -15.14 5.98
N VAL A 548 3.38 -16.24 5.70
CA VAL A 548 3.39 -16.83 4.34
C VAL A 548 1.97 -17.21 3.91
N ARG A 549 1.18 -17.84 4.78
CA ARG A 549 -0.23 -18.14 4.50
C ARG A 549 -1.06 -16.88 4.26
N ALA A 550 -0.93 -15.86 5.10
CA ALA A 550 -1.69 -14.63 4.99
C ALA A 550 -1.45 -13.92 3.64
N PHE A 551 -0.20 -13.73 3.23
CA PHE A 551 0.12 -13.13 1.93
C PHE A 551 -0.40 -13.98 0.76
N ARG A 552 -0.16 -15.29 0.77
CA ARG A 552 -0.62 -16.19 -0.31
C ARG A 552 -2.14 -16.22 -0.43
N ARG A 553 -2.87 -16.07 0.68
CA ARG A 553 -4.33 -16.04 0.74
C ARG A 553 -4.92 -14.73 0.22
N HIS A 554 -4.42 -13.61 0.73
CA HIS A 554 -5.08 -12.31 0.55
C HIS A 554 -4.59 -11.54 -0.68
N VAL A 555 -3.30 -11.65 -1.03
CA VAL A 555 -2.72 -10.86 -2.14
C VAL A 555 -3.41 -11.14 -3.46
N PRO A 556 -3.61 -12.40 -3.90
CA PRO A 556 -4.23 -12.64 -5.21
C PRO A 556 -5.67 -12.14 -5.30
N VAL A 557 -6.45 -12.30 -4.22
CA VAL A 557 -7.83 -11.80 -4.14
C VAL A 557 -7.82 -10.28 -4.27
N CYS A 558 -7.04 -9.61 -3.42
CA CYS A 558 -6.98 -8.16 -3.39
C CYS A 558 -6.46 -7.56 -4.71
N LEU A 559 -5.40 -8.13 -5.27
CA LEU A 559 -4.86 -7.73 -6.57
C LEU A 559 -5.90 -7.88 -7.69
N SER A 560 -6.67 -8.97 -7.68
CA SER A 560 -7.71 -9.21 -8.68
C SER A 560 -8.83 -8.16 -8.60
N LEU A 561 -9.29 -7.83 -7.38
CA LEU A 561 -10.31 -6.80 -7.16
C LEU A 561 -9.79 -5.41 -7.56
N ALA A 562 -8.56 -5.07 -7.19
CA ALA A 562 -7.96 -3.79 -7.52
C ALA A 562 -7.76 -3.63 -9.04
N THR A 563 -7.30 -4.69 -9.71
CA THR A 563 -7.10 -4.72 -11.17
C THR A 563 -8.43 -4.52 -11.91
N ALA A 564 -9.48 -5.20 -11.44
CA ALA A 564 -10.82 -5.09 -12.01
C ALA A 564 -11.62 -3.86 -11.52
N ARG A 565 -11.00 -2.98 -10.71
CA ARG A 565 -11.61 -1.79 -10.09
C ARG A 565 -12.92 -2.09 -9.35
N LEU A 566 -12.93 -3.20 -8.63
CA LEU A 566 -14.08 -3.64 -7.84
C LEU A 566 -13.99 -3.16 -6.39
N PRO A 567 -15.14 -2.94 -5.73
CA PRO A 567 -15.17 -2.67 -4.30
C PRO A 567 -14.47 -3.76 -3.49
N GLY A 568 -13.87 -3.37 -2.37
CA GLY A 568 -13.34 -4.31 -1.38
C GLY A 568 -11.84 -4.55 -1.40
N ALA A 569 -11.13 -4.19 -2.47
CA ALA A 569 -9.67 -4.25 -2.50
C ALA A 569 -9.04 -3.55 -1.27
N LEU A 570 -9.54 -2.36 -0.94
CA LEU A 570 -9.09 -1.57 0.21
C LEU A 570 -9.35 -2.21 1.57
N SER A 571 -10.47 -2.94 1.73
CA SER A 571 -10.73 -3.66 2.98
C SER A 571 -9.78 -4.85 3.10
N TYR A 572 -9.68 -5.66 2.04
CA TYR A 572 -8.82 -6.85 2.02
C TYR A 572 -7.37 -6.53 2.37
N VAL A 573 -6.83 -5.42 1.84
CA VAL A 573 -5.45 -5.06 2.10
C VAL A 573 -5.24 -4.54 3.52
N ARG A 574 -6.21 -3.81 4.07
CA ARG A 574 -6.20 -3.37 5.47
C ARG A 574 -6.35 -4.56 6.42
N ASP A 575 -7.19 -5.53 6.09
CA ASP A 575 -7.35 -6.76 6.87
C ASP A 575 -6.06 -7.59 6.86
N LEU A 576 -5.42 -7.73 5.70
CA LEU A 576 -4.10 -8.36 5.59
C LEU A 576 -3.07 -7.64 6.47
N PHE A 577 -3.03 -6.31 6.42
CA PHE A 577 -2.13 -5.52 7.26
C PHE A 577 -2.39 -5.75 8.75
N LYS A 578 -3.65 -5.71 9.19
CA LYS A 578 -4.04 -6.00 10.58
C LYS A 578 -3.66 -7.40 11.06
N ILE A 579 -3.71 -8.39 10.17
CA ILE A 579 -3.28 -9.76 10.47
C ILE A 579 -1.76 -9.77 10.67
N VAL A 580 -1.02 -9.28 9.69
CA VAL A 580 0.44 -9.40 9.63
C VAL A 580 1.16 -8.54 10.67
N ASP A 581 0.67 -7.34 10.93
CA ASP A 581 1.24 -6.40 11.92
C ASP A 581 1.24 -6.95 13.36
N LYS A 582 0.33 -7.88 13.66
CA LYS A 582 0.22 -8.50 14.99
C LYS A 582 1.13 -9.71 15.18
N ILE A 583 1.76 -10.22 14.13
CA ILE A 583 2.56 -11.45 14.18
C ILE A 583 3.97 -11.12 14.69
N PRO A 584 4.40 -11.67 15.84
CA PRO A 584 5.72 -11.40 16.40
C PRO A 584 6.77 -12.23 15.65
N LEU A 585 7.35 -11.63 14.61
CA LEU A 585 8.27 -12.36 13.75
C LEU A 585 9.68 -12.54 14.36
N PRO A 586 10.33 -13.70 14.18
CA PRO A 586 11.67 -13.96 14.71
C PRO A 586 12.74 -13.13 13.98
N GLU A 587 13.85 -12.86 14.67
CA GLU A 587 15.07 -12.30 14.09
C GLU A 587 16.28 -13.08 14.65
N PRO A 588 17.13 -13.71 13.83
CA PRO A 588 17.11 -13.73 12.35
C PRO A 588 15.95 -14.57 11.78
N VAL A 589 15.70 -14.43 10.48
CA VAL A 589 14.72 -15.26 9.73
C VAL A 589 15.10 -16.74 9.73
N SER A 590 14.12 -17.66 9.73
CA SER A 590 14.40 -19.11 9.77
C SER A 590 14.92 -19.67 8.44
N HIS A 591 14.63 -18.99 7.33
CA HIS A 591 15.04 -19.39 5.99
C HIS A 591 15.39 -18.15 5.14
N PRO A 592 16.45 -18.16 4.30
CA PRO A 592 16.85 -16.98 3.52
C PRO A 592 15.72 -16.38 2.68
N LEU A 593 14.89 -17.22 2.05
CA LEU A 593 13.74 -16.75 1.25
C LEU A 593 12.68 -15.98 2.03
N MET A 594 12.69 -16.01 3.37
CA MET A 594 11.83 -15.12 4.15
C MET A 594 12.15 -13.65 3.92
N ALA A 595 13.33 -13.30 3.39
CA ALA A 595 13.62 -11.94 2.94
C ALA A 595 12.56 -11.38 1.97
N PHE A 596 12.00 -12.23 1.09
CA PHE A 596 10.89 -11.82 0.20
C PHE A 596 9.64 -11.44 1.00
N TYR A 597 9.27 -12.23 2.00
CA TYR A 597 8.09 -11.93 2.84
C TYR A 597 8.34 -10.76 3.79
N ARG A 598 9.58 -10.51 4.21
CA ARG A 598 9.94 -9.28 4.93
C ARG A 598 9.80 -8.05 4.05
N PHE A 599 10.27 -8.15 2.80
CA PHE A 599 9.99 -7.16 1.78
C PHE A 599 8.48 -6.96 1.54
N HIS A 600 7.67 -8.03 1.49
CA HIS A 600 6.22 -7.91 1.33
C HIS A 600 5.55 -7.16 2.49
N ILE A 601 6.08 -7.27 3.71
CA ILE A 601 5.61 -6.48 4.85
C ILE A 601 5.92 -5.01 4.66
N LEU A 602 7.11 -4.67 4.18
CA LEU A 602 7.49 -3.28 3.86
C LEU A 602 6.58 -2.70 2.77
N GLU A 603 6.33 -3.46 1.70
CA GLU A 603 5.40 -3.07 0.62
C GLU A 603 3.99 -2.82 1.16
N LEU A 604 3.53 -3.68 2.07
CA LEU A 604 2.22 -3.54 2.68
C LEU A 604 2.13 -2.33 3.61
N GLN A 605 3.18 -2.04 4.38
CA GLN A 605 3.30 -0.83 5.20
C GLN A 605 3.26 0.43 4.35
N ALA A 606 4.07 0.49 3.28
CA ALA A 606 4.11 1.60 2.34
C ALA A 606 2.75 1.81 1.65
N LEU A 607 2.13 0.73 1.19
CA LEU A 607 0.80 0.75 0.59
C LEU A 607 -0.25 1.34 1.53
N VAL A 608 -0.35 0.83 2.77
CA VAL A 608 -1.35 1.33 3.74
C VAL A 608 -1.08 2.80 4.08
N ALA A 609 0.18 3.18 4.31
CA ALA A 609 0.55 4.57 4.55
C ALA A 609 0.18 5.51 3.39
N GLY A 610 0.22 5.02 2.14
CA GLY A 610 -0.16 5.80 0.96
C GLY A 610 -1.66 5.88 0.68
N LEU A 611 -2.46 4.94 1.20
CA LEU A 611 -3.92 5.01 1.12
C LEU A 611 -4.50 6.19 1.89
N ASP A 612 -3.83 6.58 2.97
CA ASP A 612 -4.23 7.67 3.86
C ASP A 612 -3.54 9.01 3.51
N TYR A 613 -2.75 9.04 2.42
CA TYR A 613 -2.13 10.24 1.81
C TYR A 613 -1.09 11.00 2.67
N GLU A 614 -0.63 10.40 3.77
CA GLU A 614 0.21 11.10 4.75
C GLU A 614 1.71 11.02 4.42
N VAL A 615 2.20 9.88 3.92
CA VAL A 615 3.64 9.61 3.75
C VAL A 615 4.01 9.21 2.31
N GLU A 616 3.07 8.62 1.58
CA GLU A 616 3.30 8.02 0.26
C GLU A 616 2.40 8.69 -0.78
N GLN A 617 2.98 9.61 -1.55
CA GLN A 617 2.32 10.52 -2.48
C GLN A 617 2.54 10.13 -3.95
N LYS A 618 2.73 8.83 -4.26
CA LYS A 618 2.89 8.33 -5.63
C LYS A 618 1.93 9.01 -6.61
N THR A 619 2.52 9.55 -7.67
CA THR A 619 1.82 10.13 -8.83
C THR A 619 1.99 9.22 -10.04
N TYR A 620 1.52 9.64 -11.21
CA TYR A 620 1.72 8.92 -12.47
C TYR A 620 2.80 9.58 -13.34
N ALA A 621 3.44 8.81 -14.21
CA ALA A 621 4.65 9.21 -14.94
C ALA A 621 4.52 10.55 -15.69
N GLN A 622 3.44 10.76 -16.45
CA GLN A 622 3.25 12.03 -17.17
C GLN A 622 3.03 13.22 -16.22
N ARG A 623 2.46 13.00 -15.03
CA ARG A 623 2.26 14.06 -14.03
C ARG A 623 3.57 14.52 -13.44
N LEU A 624 4.48 13.60 -13.13
CA LEU A 624 5.84 13.93 -12.70
C LEU A 624 6.54 14.83 -13.73
N VAL A 625 6.49 14.44 -15.01
CA VAL A 625 7.10 15.22 -16.10
C VAL A 625 6.49 16.62 -16.22
N ALA A 626 5.16 16.74 -16.12
CA ALA A 626 4.50 18.04 -16.16
C ALA A 626 4.90 18.95 -14.97
N LEU A 627 5.07 18.38 -13.78
CA LEU A 627 5.53 19.13 -12.59
C LEU A 627 6.99 19.56 -12.72
N ALA A 628 7.84 18.71 -13.28
CA ALA A 628 9.23 19.06 -13.58
C ALA A 628 9.32 20.23 -14.58
N ASP A 629 8.49 20.20 -15.64
CA ASP A 629 8.44 21.26 -16.66
C ASP A 629 8.05 22.62 -16.06
N THR A 630 7.10 22.65 -15.12
CA THR A 630 6.71 23.88 -14.43
C THR A 630 7.80 24.47 -13.54
N GLU A 631 8.77 23.65 -13.12
CA GLU A 631 9.86 24.03 -12.21
C GLU A 631 11.21 24.11 -12.95
N GLY A 632 11.19 24.33 -14.27
CA GLY A 632 12.40 24.64 -15.06
C GLY A 632 13.21 23.42 -15.52
N PHE A 633 12.60 22.23 -15.58
CA PHE A 633 13.23 21.02 -16.09
C PHE A 633 12.57 20.50 -17.37
N SER A 634 13.37 20.14 -18.37
CA SER A 634 12.88 19.42 -19.55
C SER A 634 13.20 17.92 -19.45
N CYS A 635 12.20 17.05 -19.58
CA CYS A 635 12.44 15.60 -19.65
C CYS A 635 13.05 15.23 -21.01
N VAL A 636 14.33 14.88 -21.03
CA VAL A 636 15.08 14.52 -22.25
C VAL A 636 15.10 13.02 -22.53
N HIS A 637 14.87 12.19 -21.50
CA HIS A 637 14.78 10.75 -21.65
C HIS A 637 13.86 10.15 -20.59
N HIS A 638 13.13 9.11 -20.96
CA HIS A 638 12.26 8.33 -20.09
C HIS A 638 12.31 6.86 -20.48
N GLN A 639 12.28 5.99 -19.48
CA GLN A 639 12.20 4.55 -19.66
C GLN A 639 11.42 3.91 -18.51
N ARG A 640 10.48 3.02 -18.81
CA ARG A 640 9.86 2.15 -17.80
C ARG A 640 10.70 0.89 -17.62
N LEU A 641 11.29 0.71 -16.44
CA LEU A 641 12.22 -0.39 -16.13
C LEU A 641 11.48 -1.66 -15.70
N TYR A 642 10.45 -1.50 -14.87
CA TYR A 642 9.60 -2.57 -14.37
C TYR A 642 8.13 -2.20 -14.53
N LYS A 643 7.31 -3.17 -14.90
CA LYS A 643 5.90 -2.98 -15.24
C LYS A 643 5.01 -3.52 -14.13
N THR A 644 4.28 -2.70 -13.39
CA THR A 644 3.23 -3.19 -12.46
C THR A 644 1.88 -3.27 -13.16
N GLN A 645 1.31 -2.16 -13.63
CA GLN A 645 0.01 -2.13 -14.32
C GLN A 645 0.13 -1.63 -15.76
N GLY A 646 -0.68 -2.13 -16.68
CA GLY A 646 -0.70 -1.68 -18.08
C GLY A 646 0.54 -2.08 -18.90
N ASN A 647 0.46 -1.92 -20.22
CA ASN A 647 1.46 -2.44 -21.17
C ASN A 647 2.34 -1.34 -21.81
N GLY A 648 1.91 -0.08 -21.77
CA GLY A 648 2.58 1.07 -22.37
C GLY A 648 3.76 1.58 -21.56
N GLU A 649 4.64 2.38 -22.18
CA GLU A 649 5.85 2.91 -21.53
C GLU A 649 5.53 3.92 -20.42
N TRP A 650 4.34 4.52 -20.41
CA TRP A 650 3.93 5.50 -19.40
C TRP A 650 2.98 4.94 -18.33
N ASP A 651 2.62 3.66 -18.42
CA ASP A 651 1.77 3.03 -17.40
C ASP A 651 2.57 2.69 -16.13
N ALA A 652 1.88 2.31 -15.06
CA ALA A 652 2.43 2.18 -13.71
C ALA A 652 3.66 1.25 -13.60
N GLY A 653 4.64 1.60 -12.77
CA GLY A 653 5.75 0.72 -12.43
C GLY A 653 6.97 1.51 -11.99
N THR A 654 8.14 0.90 -12.10
CA THR A 654 9.41 1.59 -11.84
C THR A 654 9.88 2.28 -13.12
N HIS A 655 10.11 3.58 -13.06
CA HIS A 655 10.53 4.41 -14.19
C HIS A 655 11.87 5.10 -13.90
N LEU A 656 12.61 5.36 -14.98
CA LEU A 656 13.76 6.23 -15.01
C LEU A 656 13.44 7.44 -15.85
N PHE A 657 13.68 8.63 -15.31
CA PHE A 657 13.58 9.90 -15.99
C PHE A 657 14.94 10.58 -16.01
N THR A 658 15.30 11.20 -17.12
CA THR A 658 16.44 12.11 -17.21
C THR A 658 15.89 13.47 -17.59
N PHE A 659 16.02 14.40 -16.66
CA PHE A 659 15.68 15.80 -16.84
C PHE A 659 16.95 16.62 -17.12
N ARG A 660 16.75 17.76 -17.75
CA ARG A 660 17.78 18.78 -17.95
C ARG A 660 17.24 20.13 -17.49
N LYS A 661 17.99 20.78 -16.60
CA LYS A 661 17.67 22.14 -16.14
C LYS A 661 17.74 23.11 -17.32
N GLN A 662 16.69 23.92 -17.50
CA GLN A 662 16.53 24.86 -18.60
C GLN A 662 17.35 26.14 -18.41
#